data_AF-A0A368PSD7-F1
#
_entry.id   AF-A0A368PSD7-F1
#
_cell.length_a   1.000
_cell.length_b   1.000
_cell.length_c   1.000
_cell.angle_alpha   90.00
_cell.angle_beta   90.00
_cell.angle_gamma   90.00
#
_symmetry.space_group_name_H-M   'P 1'
#
loop_
_entity.id
_entity.type
_entity.pdbx_description
1 polymer ?
#
loop_
_entity_poly.entity_id
_entity_poly.type
_entity_poly.pdbx_seq_one_letter_code
_entity_poly.pdbx_strand_id
1 'polypeptide(L)'
;MLPALFFLRSEVHRDGDYHRAVHVWIYSESTGELLLQRRADCKDSWPGQWDISSAGHISAGDSSLFSAQRELEEELGIKLPVDAFELLFVFLQECVINNGTYTNNEYNDVYLVTTLTPIPLEAFTLQESEVSAVRYMCFDEYKSCLAKESGEYVPYDVNGQYGQLFNIIEERYKDNTESRSLTLQKQISRYAPIHLEPDLTTLSEGDREALGYILKAAIVIDDIFYEQVWNSNRMLRDWLKGHSESSAFDKLKWAYYSINKSPWSCLDENKAFLSTADSAVKLLTDATKPVSGWKGVQYRAAFPLDKPPGAKFYPPDMDKKEFELWKSSLTDKEQKEATGFFTVIKRHDSLSSPSLTQSDGSDQTKTSDDLFIVPYSKEYRSSLEKAAELLEKASVCSDSPSLKNFLRTKANAFLSNDYYESDIAWMELDSNLDVTIGPYETYEDALFSYKATFEAFVGIRDDTATSQVKLFGDQLQDLERNLPMDNIFKSDSVSAAPIRVINLLYNSGDVKGPQTIAFNLPNDERIVNERGTAMVMLKNVSEAKFKHILKPIADACIREEQKEYVDFEPYYTHIVCHECCHGIGPHSITLRSGKKSTVRLELQEFHSALEEAKADIVGLWALNFLIKKGLLPKSLSQSMYVSFLAGCFRSIRFGLEEAHGKGQALQFNWLYDKGAFVLHSDGKFSVDFTKVEDAVESLSREILTIQAKGDKAAAQSLLQSRATLTEPLRVALEKIEHMQVPVDISPKFGTANKLLGNI
;
A
#
# COMPACT_ATOMS: atom_id res chain seq x y z
N MET A 1 10.05 -26.89 1.64
CA MET A 1 10.79 -26.81 0.37
C MET A 1 11.58 -28.11 0.24
N LEU A 2 11.06 -29.07 -0.53
CA LEU A 2 11.76 -30.31 -0.86
C LEU A 2 12.96 -29.96 -1.78
N PRO A 3 14.08 -30.72 -1.73
CA PRO A 3 15.21 -30.49 -2.63
C PRO A 3 14.77 -30.66 -4.08
N ALA A 4 15.23 -29.77 -4.97
CA ALA A 4 15.03 -29.92 -6.41
C ALA A 4 15.82 -31.14 -6.90
N LEU A 5 15.15 -32.29 -6.95
CA LEU A 5 15.64 -33.48 -7.64
C LEU A 5 15.06 -33.45 -9.06
N PHE A 6 15.94 -33.53 -10.06
CA PHE A 6 15.57 -33.63 -11.47
C PHE A 6 15.05 -35.03 -11.77
N PHE A 7 13.78 -35.28 -11.48
CA PHE A 7 13.12 -36.54 -11.83
C PHE A 7 12.35 -36.38 -13.14
N LEU A 8 12.41 -37.41 -13.97
CA LEU A 8 11.54 -37.47 -15.15
C LEU A 8 10.10 -37.60 -14.70
N ARG A 9 9.15 -37.02 -15.46
CA ARG A 9 7.70 -37.13 -15.18
C ARG A 9 7.27 -38.56 -14.85
N SER A 10 7.76 -39.53 -15.62
CA SER A 10 7.47 -40.96 -15.41
C SER A 10 7.98 -41.51 -14.06
N GLU A 11 9.07 -40.97 -13.53
CA GLU A 11 9.64 -41.38 -12.24
C GLU A 11 8.84 -40.77 -11.09
N VAL A 12 8.54 -39.48 -11.18
CA VAL A 12 7.71 -38.75 -10.22
C VAL A 12 6.36 -39.44 -10.01
N HIS A 13 5.69 -39.83 -11.10
CA HIS A 13 4.40 -40.51 -11.01
C HIS A 13 4.49 -41.99 -10.60
N ARG A 14 5.62 -42.66 -10.86
CA ARG A 14 5.86 -44.03 -10.38
C ARG A 14 6.07 -44.05 -8.87
N ASP A 15 6.87 -43.13 -8.37
CA ASP A 15 7.33 -43.09 -6.98
C ASP A 15 6.39 -42.28 -6.07
N GLY A 16 5.49 -41.48 -6.66
CA GLY A 16 4.52 -40.65 -5.94
C GLY A 16 5.16 -39.40 -5.32
N ASP A 17 6.20 -38.86 -5.95
CA ASP A 17 6.87 -37.67 -5.46
C ASP A 17 5.98 -36.43 -5.61
N TYR A 18 6.02 -35.56 -4.60
CA TYR A 18 5.32 -34.27 -4.66
C TYR A 18 5.96 -33.37 -5.72
N HIS A 19 5.14 -32.88 -6.64
CA HIS A 19 5.56 -32.00 -7.74
C HIS A 19 4.56 -30.87 -7.95
N ARG A 20 4.87 -29.93 -8.85
CA ARG A 20 4.00 -28.80 -9.17
C ARG A 20 3.58 -28.83 -10.63
N ALA A 21 2.38 -28.32 -10.89
CA ALA A 21 1.85 -28.10 -12.22
C ALA A 21 1.04 -26.80 -12.28
N VAL A 22 0.73 -26.40 -13.50
CA VAL A 22 -0.12 -25.27 -13.82
C VAL A 22 -1.37 -25.76 -14.51
N HIS A 23 -2.49 -25.14 -14.18
CA HIS A 23 -3.78 -25.37 -14.82
C HIS A 23 -4.32 -24.05 -15.33
N VAL A 24 -4.41 -23.90 -16.65
CA VAL A 24 -4.91 -22.68 -17.29
C VAL A 24 -6.32 -22.91 -17.79
N TRP A 25 -7.26 -22.11 -17.30
CA TRP A 25 -8.64 -22.05 -17.79
C TRP A 25 -8.83 -20.84 -18.69
N ILE A 26 -9.46 -21.03 -19.85
CA ILE A 26 -9.97 -19.94 -20.68
C ILE A 26 -11.48 -19.85 -20.51
N TYR A 27 -11.94 -18.70 -20.04
CA TYR A 27 -13.36 -18.37 -19.90
C TYR A 27 -13.75 -17.26 -20.88
N SER A 28 -14.84 -17.47 -21.62
CA SER A 28 -15.40 -16.45 -22.50
C SER A 28 -16.55 -15.71 -21.84
N GLU A 29 -16.36 -14.41 -21.62
CA GLU A 29 -17.30 -13.53 -20.92
C GLU A 29 -18.65 -13.38 -21.67
N SER A 30 -18.63 -13.24 -23.00
CA SER A 30 -19.87 -13.02 -23.77
C SER A 30 -20.78 -14.25 -23.86
N THR A 31 -20.22 -15.46 -23.71
CA THR A 31 -21.01 -16.71 -23.82
C THR A 31 -21.16 -17.45 -22.49
N GLY A 32 -20.35 -17.13 -21.48
CA GLY A 32 -20.34 -17.86 -20.21
C GLY A 32 -19.77 -19.28 -20.34
N GLU A 33 -18.87 -19.49 -21.31
CA GLU A 33 -18.34 -20.80 -21.65
C GLU A 33 -16.86 -20.93 -21.24
N LEU A 34 -16.48 -22.13 -20.83
CA LEU A 34 -15.09 -22.55 -20.67
C LEU A 34 -14.61 -23.24 -21.93
N LEU A 35 -13.35 -22.99 -22.32
CA LEU A 35 -12.66 -23.79 -23.32
C LEU A 35 -12.20 -25.09 -22.66
N LEU A 36 -12.60 -26.23 -23.21
CA LEU A 36 -12.12 -27.55 -22.81
C LEU A 36 -11.25 -28.13 -23.92
N GLN A 37 -10.18 -28.82 -23.52
CA GLN A 37 -9.38 -29.62 -24.44
C GLN A 37 -9.75 -31.10 -24.34
N ARG A 38 -9.71 -31.82 -25.44
CA ARG A 38 -9.80 -33.28 -25.44
C ARG A 38 -8.38 -33.83 -25.48
N ARG A 39 -8.00 -34.55 -24.43
CA ARG A 39 -6.68 -35.18 -24.30
C ARG A 39 -6.45 -36.16 -25.44
N ALA A 40 -5.23 -36.21 -25.96
CA ALA A 40 -4.86 -37.15 -27.02
C ALA A 40 -5.05 -38.61 -26.59
N ASP A 41 -5.47 -39.46 -27.53
CA ASP A 41 -5.75 -40.87 -27.24
C ASP A 41 -4.48 -41.65 -26.82
N CYS A 42 -3.29 -41.08 -27.06
CA CYS A 42 -1.98 -41.64 -26.67
C CYS A 42 -1.51 -41.25 -25.26
N LYS A 43 -2.27 -40.42 -24.52
CA LYS A 43 -1.89 -40.01 -23.16
C LYS A 43 -1.95 -41.19 -22.19
N ASP A 44 -1.01 -41.19 -21.25
CA ASP A 44 -0.89 -42.19 -20.16
C ASP A 44 -1.96 -42.06 -19.06
N SER A 45 -2.63 -40.91 -19.05
CA SER A 45 -3.60 -40.47 -18.04
C SER A 45 -4.82 -39.87 -18.76
N TRP A 46 -5.98 -40.48 -18.52
CA TRP A 46 -7.29 -40.07 -19.06
C TRP A 46 -7.34 -39.84 -20.59
N PRO A 47 -6.87 -40.78 -21.42
CA PRO A 47 -6.87 -40.62 -22.87
C PRO A 47 -8.28 -40.41 -23.43
N GLY A 48 -8.43 -39.44 -24.34
CA GLY A 48 -9.69 -39.15 -25.02
C GLY A 48 -10.76 -38.43 -24.19
N GLN A 49 -10.49 -38.14 -22.91
CA GLN A 49 -11.40 -37.38 -22.05
C GLN A 49 -11.25 -35.86 -22.24
N TRP A 50 -12.33 -35.12 -21.98
CA TRP A 50 -12.32 -33.65 -21.94
C TRP A 50 -11.78 -33.14 -20.61
N ASP A 51 -10.96 -32.10 -20.70
CA ASP A 51 -10.11 -31.62 -19.63
C ASP A 51 -10.00 -30.08 -19.65
N ILE A 52 -9.26 -29.55 -18.67
CA ILE A 52 -8.84 -28.15 -18.51
C ILE A 52 -8.29 -27.58 -19.83
N SER A 53 -8.41 -26.27 -20.07
CA SER A 53 -7.99 -25.67 -21.34
C SER A 53 -6.53 -25.96 -21.68
N SER A 54 -5.62 -25.84 -20.71
CA SER A 54 -4.25 -26.29 -20.84
C SER A 54 -3.66 -26.65 -19.47
N ALA A 55 -2.78 -27.65 -19.41
CA ALA A 55 -2.21 -28.14 -18.15
C ALA A 55 -0.84 -28.79 -18.34
N GLY A 56 0.11 -28.51 -17.45
CA GLY A 56 1.41 -29.17 -17.50
C GLY A 56 2.30 -28.93 -16.30
N HIS A 57 3.39 -29.69 -16.21
CA HIS A 57 4.30 -29.65 -15.08
C HIS A 57 5.13 -28.36 -15.08
N ILE A 58 5.42 -27.85 -13.89
CA ILE A 58 6.42 -26.80 -13.72
C ILE A 58 7.79 -27.47 -13.74
N SER A 59 8.59 -27.18 -14.77
CA SER A 59 9.96 -27.67 -14.86
C SER A 59 10.84 -27.08 -13.76
N ALA A 60 11.88 -27.82 -13.37
CA ALA A 60 12.83 -27.31 -12.38
C ALA A 60 13.48 -26.01 -12.89
N GLY A 61 13.31 -24.93 -12.13
CA GLY A 61 13.82 -23.59 -12.47
C GLY A 61 12.81 -22.68 -13.14
N ASP A 62 11.69 -23.20 -13.65
CA ASP A 62 10.63 -22.38 -14.25
C ASP A 62 9.74 -21.77 -13.18
N SER A 63 9.25 -20.55 -13.45
CA SER A 63 8.18 -19.97 -12.65
C SER A 63 6.83 -20.57 -13.04
N SER A 64 5.87 -20.48 -12.13
CA SER A 64 4.50 -20.93 -12.38
C SER A 64 3.85 -20.18 -13.55
N LEU A 65 3.93 -18.85 -13.56
CA LEU A 65 3.34 -18.06 -14.65
C LEU A 65 4.01 -18.33 -16.00
N PHE A 66 5.33 -18.49 -16.02
CA PHE A 66 6.04 -18.85 -17.25
C PHE A 66 5.60 -20.22 -17.77
N SER A 67 5.48 -21.21 -16.88
CA SER A 67 4.97 -22.54 -17.24
C SER A 67 3.55 -22.44 -17.80
N ALA A 68 2.67 -21.63 -17.20
CA ALA A 68 1.30 -21.41 -17.69
C ALA A 68 1.28 -20.81 -19.10
N GLN A 69 2.18 -19.86 -19.40
CA GLN A 69 2.32 -19.29 -20.75
C GLN A 69 2.86 -20.33 -21.75
N ARG A 70 3.87 -21.11 -21.35
CA ARG A 70 4.49 -22.14 -22.18
C ARG A 70 3.49 -23.24 -22.54
N GLU A 71 2.83 -23.83 -21.56
CA GLU A 71 1.86 -24.92 -21.78
C GLU A 71 0.70 -24.44 -22.68
N LEU A 72 0.21 -23.21 -22.47
CA LEU A 72 -0.84 -22.64 -23.32
C LEU A 72 -0.38 -22.41 -24.76
N GLU A 73 0.89 -22.01 -24.97
CA GLU A 73 1.47 -21.88 -26.30
C GLU A 73 1.69 -23.26 -26.96
N GLU A 74 2.25 -24.22 -26.23
CA GLU A 74 2.59 -25.56 -26.74
C GLU A 74 1.33 -26.35 -27.10
N GLU A 75 0.37 -26.45 -26.18
CA GLU A 75 -0.83 -27.28 -26.37
C GLU A 75 -1.84 -26.67 -27.34
N LEU A 76 -2.04 -25.35 -27.27
CA LEU A 76 -3.13 -24.65 -27.98
C LEU A 76 -2.66 -23.63 -29.02
N GLY A 77 -1.37 -23.26 -29.04
CA GLY A 77 -0.84 -22.24 -29.94
C GLY A 77 -1.25 -20.82 -29.58
N ILE A 78 -1.56 -20.53 -28.31
CA ILE A 78 -1.99 -19.20 -27.85
C ILE A 78 -0.87 -18.50 -27.08
N LYS A 79 -0.46 -17.33 -27.56
CA LYS A 79 0.53 -16.46 -26.93
C LYS A 79 -0.16 -15.29 -26.25
N LEU A 80 -0.14 -15.27 -24.93
CA LEU A 80 -0.68 -14.18 -24.12
C LEU A 80 0.38 -13.58 -23.19
N PRO A 81 0.36 -12.26 -22.95
CA PRO A 81 1.24 -11.61 -22.01
C PRO A 81 0.88 -11.95 -20.56
N VAL A 82 1.81 -11.68 -19.65
CA VAL A 82 1.70 -11.95 -18.20
C VAL A 82 0.42 -11.40 -17.57
N ASP A 83 -0.07 -10.26 -18.06
CA ASP A 83 -1.27 -9.61 -17.52
C ASP A 83 -2.58 -10.20 -18.03
N ALA A 84 -2.55 -11.30 -18.79
CA ALA A 84 -3.74 -12.07 -19.16
C ALA A 84 -4.08 -13.18 -18.16
N PHE A 85 -3.12 -13.57 -17.31
CA PHE A 85 -3.21 -14.73 -16.44
C PHE A 85 -3.47 -14.32 -15.00
N GLU A 86 -4.64 -14.67 -14.48
CA GLU A 86 -4.96 -14.45 -13.07
C GLU A 86 -4.72 -15.73 -12.28
N LEU A 87 -3.78 -15.72 -11.34
CA LEU A 87 -3.65 -16.81 -10.37
C LEU A 87 -4.83 -16.76 -9.40
N LEU A 88 -5.68 -17.79 -9.42
CA LEU A 88 -6.85 -17.86 -8.54
C LEU A 88 -6.53 -18.51 -7.20
N PHE A 89 -5.91 -19.69 -7.22
CA PHE A 89 -5.55 -20.45 -6.03
C PHE A 89 -4.53 -21.55 -6.36
N VAL A 90 -3.89 -22.08 -5.33
CA VAL A 90 -2.98 -23.23 -5.41
C VAL A 90 -3.55 -24.36 -4.56
N PHE A 91 -3.54 -25.59 -5.07
CA PHE A 91 -4.04 -26.73 -4.31
C PHE A 91 -3.30 -28.03 -4.54
N LEU A 92 -3.31 -28.90 -3.53
CA LEU A 92 -2.78 -30.26 -3.64
C LEU A 92 -3.86 -31.22 -4.16
N GLN A 93 -3.56 -31.91 -5.25
CA GLN A 93 -4.32 -33.04 -5.78
C GLN A 93 -3.54 -34.34 -5.53
N GLU A 94 -4.17 -35.28 -4.83
CA GLU A 94 -3.62 -36.60 -4.59
C GLU A 94 -4.54 -37.63 -5.26
N CYS A 95 -4.04 -38.35 -6.26
CA CYS A 95 -4.79 -39.42 -6.91
C CYS A 95 -3.91 -40.60 -7.29
N VAL A 96 -4.51 -41.79 -7.31
CA VAL A 96 -3.86 -43.02 -7.73
C VAL A 96 -4.69 -43.62 -8.86
N ILE A 97 -4.10 -43.73 -10.05
CA ILE A 97 -4.75 -44.26 -11.26
C ILE A 97 -3.97 -45.47 -11.80
N ASN A 98 -4.43 -46.02 -12.92
CA ASN A 98 -3.80 -47.16 -13.60
C ASN A 98 -3.56 -48.36 -12.67
N ASN A 99 -4.56 -48.73 -11.86
CA ASN A 99 -4.51 -49.84 -10.91
C ASN A 99 -3.34 -49.77 -9.90
N GLY A 100 -2.93 -48.55 -9.50
CA GLY A 100 -1.90 -48.35 -8.48
C GLY A 100 -0.50 -48.10 -9.00
N THR A 101 -0.29 -48.06 -10.33
CA THR A 101 1.03 -47.84 -10.92
C THR A 101 1.33 -46.38 -11.23
N TYR A 102 0.38 -45.48 -10.98
CA TYR A 102 0.51 -44.05 -11.22
C TYR A 102 -0.06 -43.29 -10.03
N THR A 103 0.82 -42.64 -9.28
CA THR A 103 0.50 -41.83 -8.10
C THR A 103 0.78 -40.37 -8.43
N ASN A 104 -0.27 -39.56 -8.51
CA ASN A 104 -0.18 -38.12 -8.75
C ASN A 104 -0.32 -37.36 -7.43
N ASN A 105 0.76 -36.75 -6.96
CA ASN A 105 0.78 -35.90 -5.75
C ASN A 105 1.20 -34.48 -6.17
N GLU A 106 0.25 -33.71 -6.68
CA GLU A 106 0.53 -32.53 -7.50
C GLU A 106 -0.02 -31.25 -6.86
N TYR A 107 0.84 -30.25 -6.66
CA TYR A 107 0.44 -28.90 -6.31
C TYR A 107 0.13 -28.11 -7.58
N ASN A 108 -1.15 -27.81 -7.78
CA ASN A 108 -1.70 -27.19 -8.96
C ASN A 108 -1.91 -25.69 -8.75
N ASP A 109 -1.19 -24.89 -9.52
CA ASP A 109 -1.39 -23.46 -9.63
C ASP A 109 -2.48 -23.18 -10.69
N VAL A 110 -3.64 -22.72 -10.26
CA VAL A 110 -4.81 -22.53 -11.13
C VAL A 110 -4.89 -21.10 -11.62
N TYR A 111 -4.72 -20.93 -12.93
CA TYR A 111 -4.84 -19.67 -13.64
C TYR A 111 -6.16 -19.56 -14.41
N LEU A 112 -6.68 -18.34 -14.49
CA LEU A 112 -7.81 -17.99 -15.34
C LEU A 112 -7.41 -16.89 -16.34
N VAL A 113 -7.68 -17.16 -17.62
CA VAL A 113 -7.64 -16.21 -18.73
C VAL A 113 -9.07 -15.89 -19.12
N THR A 114 -9.43 -14.61 -19.06
CA THR A 114 -10.78 -14.15 -19.43
C THR A 114 -10.75 -13.50 -20.81
N THR A 115 -11.38 -14.12 -21.80
CA THR A 115 -11.61 -13.55 -23.12
C THR A 115 -12.98 -12.91 -23.20
N LEU A 116 -13.14 -11.88 -24.04
CA LEU A 116 -14.43 -11.25 -24.24
C LEU A 116 -15.36 -12.10 -25.10
N THR A 117 -14.82 -12.69 -26.15
CA THR A 117 -15.53 -13.58 -27.08
C THR A 117 -14.77 -14.88 -27.28
N PRO A 118 -15.44 -15.98 -27.64
CA PRO A 118 -14.76 -17.23 -27.92
C PRO A 118 -13.69 -17.04 -29.01
N ILE A 119 -12.52 -17.63 -28.79
CA ILE A 119 -11.47 -17.75 -29.81
C ILE A 119 -12.00 -18.71 -30.89
N PRO A 120 -12.00 -18.35 -32.19
CA PRO A 120 -12.43 -19.24 -33.26
C PRO A 120 -11.66 -20.56 -33.25
N LEU A 121 -12.34 -21.70 -33.47
CA LEU A 121 -11.72 -23.02 -33.37
C LEU A 121 -10.58 -23.22 -34.38
N GLU A 122 -10.65 -22.55 -35.53
CA GLU A 122 -9.61 -22.55 -36.56
C GLU A 122 -8.36 -21.70 -36.24
N ALA A 123 -8.41 -20.89 -35.16
CA ALA A 123 -7.30 -20.05 -34.70
C ALA A 123 -6.28 -20.84 -33.87
N PHE A 124 -6.68 -21.97 -33.28
CA PHE A 124 -5.82 -22.81 -32.46
C PHE A 124 -4.82 -23.59 -33.31
N THR A 125 -3.63 -23.82 -32.75
CA THR A 125 -2.63 -24.74 -33.31
C THR A 125 -2.41 -25.83 -32.27
N LEU A 126 -3.09 -26.97 -32.44
CA LEU A 126 -3.10 -28.04 -31.46
C LEU A 126 -1.85 -28.91 -31.59
N GLN A 127 -1.19 -29.19 -30.48
CA GLN A 127 -0.13 -30.19 -30.43
C GLN A 127 -0.74 -31.60 -30.43
N GLU A 128 -0.64 -32.32 -31.55
CA GLU A 128 -1.31 -33.62 -31.75
C GLU A 128 -0.96 -34.70 -30.71
N SER A 129 0.24 -34.62 -30.10
CA SER A 129 0.65 -35.55 -29.03
C SER A 129 -0.05 -35.30 -27.69
N GLU A 130 -0.63 -34.11 -27.52
CA GLU A 130 -1.22 -33.64 -26.26
C GLU A 130 -2.74 -33.45 -26.40
N VAL A 131 -3.18 -32.84 -27.49
CA VAL A 131 -4.55 -32.36 -27.69
C VAL A 131 -5.12 -32.85 -29.01
N SER A 132 -6.28 -33.51 -28.95
CA SER A 132 -7.01 -34.00 -30.14
C SER A 132 -8.12 -33.07 -30.63
N ALA A 133 -8.70 -32.26 -29.74
CA ALA A 133 -9.74 -31.30 -30.10
C ALA A 133 -9.92 -30.25 -28.99
N VAL A 134 -10.58 -29.15 -29.32
CA VAL A 134 -11.05 -28.16 -28.35
C VAL A 134 -12.53 -27.86 -28.56
N ARG A 135 -13.25 -27.51 -27.49
CA ARG A 135 -14.64 -27.04 -27.57
C ARG A 135 -14.93 -26.03 -26.47
N TYR A 136 -15.86 -25.12 -26.74
CA TYR A 136 -16.48 -24.31 -25.69
C TYR A 136 -17.67 -25.06 -25.09
N MET A 137 -17.83 -24.94 -23.78
CA MET A 137 -18.95 -25.53 -23.04
C MET A 137 -19.37 -24.59 -21.92
N CYS A 138 -20.68 -24.41 -21.73
CA CYS A 138 -21.20 -23.59 -20.63
C CYS A 138 -20.66 -24.13 -19.29
N PHE A 139 -20.13 -23.24 -18.43
CA PHE A 139 -19.45 -23.69 -17.21
C PHE A 139 -20.40 -24.44 -16.25
N ASP A 140 -21.69 -24.06 -16.21
CA ASP A 140 -22.72 -24.76 -15.43
C ASP A 140 -23.02 -26.16 -15.97
N GLU A 141 -23.02 -26.30 -17.30
CA GLU A 141 -23.20 -27.60 -17.95
C GLU A 141 -21.99 -28.50 -17.66
N TYR A 142 -20.78 -27.97 -17.77
CA TYR A 142 -19.56 -28.70 -17.45
C TYR A 142 -19.51 -29.14 -15.98
N LYS A 143 -19.83 -28.23 -15.05
CA LYS A 143 -19.98 -28.53 -13.60
C LYS A 143 -21.01 -29.65 -13.38
N SER A 144 -22.13 -29.62 -14.09
CA SER A 144 -23.17 -30.65 -14.01
C SER A 144 -22.71 -32.01 -14.58
N CYS A 145 -21.88 -32.02 -15.61
CA CYS A 145 -21.31 -33.23 -16.18
C CYS A 145 -20.27 -33.86 -15.25
N LEU A 146 -19.38 -33.07 -14.66
CA LEU A 146 -18.43 -33.53 -13.64
C LEU A 146 -19.15 -34.17 -12.45
N ALA A 147 -20.22 -33.54 -11.96
CA ALA A 147 -21.03 -34.07 -10.86
C ALA A 147 -21.73 -35.41 -11.16
N LYS A 148 -21.91 -35.76 -12.45
CA LYS A 148 -22.54 -37.01 -12.90
C LYS A 148 -21.55 -38.13 -13.18
N GLU A 149 -20.24 -37.85 -13.16
CA GLU A 149 -19.16 -38.82 -13.44
C GLU A 149 -19.37 -39.60 -14.76
N SER A 150 -19.71 -38.90 -15.85
CA SER A 150 -20.11 -39.54 -17.13
C SER A 150 -18.99 -40.32 -17.86
N GLY A 151 -17.77 -40.35 -17.32
CA GLY A 151 -16.59 -41.00 -17.92
C GLY A 151 -16.02 -40.32 -19.17
N GLU A 152 -16.69 -39.27 -19.67
CA GLU A 152 -16.27 -38.46 -20.83
C GLU A 152 -15.28 -37.34 -20.43
N TYR A 153 -15.19 -37.03 -19.13
CA TYR A 153 -14.42 -35.91 -18.59
C TYR A 153 -13.42 -36.41 -17.54
N VAL A 154 -12.28 -35.72 -17.43
CA VAL A 154 -11.33 -35.95 -16.34
C VAL A 154 -12.04 -35.71 -15.01
N PRO A 155 -11.95 -36.64 -14.05
CA PRO A 155 -12.74 -36.58 -12.82
C PRO A 155 -12.20 -35.49 -11.88
N TYR A 156 -12.95 -34.41 -11.77
CA TYR A 156 -12.69 -33.32 -10.83
C TYR A 156 -13.83 -33.19 -9.82
N ASP A 157 -13.48 -33.03 -8.55
CA ASP A 157 -14.47 -32.82 -7.48
C ASP A 157 -15.03 -31.40 -7.55
N VAL A 158 -16.29 -31.30 -7.94
CA VAL A 158 -17.06 -30.04 -8.03
C VAL A 158 -17.35 -29.40 -6.67
N ASN A 159 -17.28 -30.17 -5.58
CA ASN A 159 -17.39 -29.68 -4.21
C ASN A 159 -16.01 -29.48 -3.56
N GLY A 160 -14.95 -29.90 -4.25
CA GLY A 160 -13.57 -29.74 -3.84
C GLY A 160 -12.97 -28.45 -4.38
N GLN A 161 -11.69 -28.51 -4.74
CA GLN A 161 -10.88 -27.34 -5.08
C GLN A 161 -11.37 -26.62 -6.36
N TYR A 162 -11.82 -27.36 -7.38
CA TYR A 162 -12.40 -26.76 -8.59
C TYR A 162 -13.79 -26.17 -8.41
N GLY A 163 -14.49 -26.51 -7.32
CA GLY A 163 -15.69 -25.79 -6.90
C GLY A 163 -15.41 -24.30 -6.68
N GLN A 164 -14.19 -23.95 -6.23
CA GLN A 164 -13.77 -22.56 -6.04
C GLN A 164 -13.72 -21.78 -7.36
N LEU A 165 -13.19 -22.37 -8.43
CA LEU A 165 -13.16 -21.74 -9.76
C LEU A 165 -14.57 -21.37 -10.23
N PHE A 166 -15.52 -22.32 -10.13
CA PHE A 166 -16.89 -22.08 -10.56
C PHE A 166 -17.57 -21.01 -9.70
N ASN A 167 -17.36 -21.02 -8.38
CA ASN A 167 -17.91 -20.00 -7.49
C ASN A 167 -17.32 -18.62 -7.82
N ILE A 168 -16.01 -18.53 -8.11
CA ILE A 168 -15.33 -17.29 -8.51
C ILE A 168 -15.96 -16.73 -9.80
N ILE A 169 -16.16 -17.57 -10.83
CA ILE A 169 -16.79 -17.14 -12.09
C ILE A 169 -18.22 -16.70 -11.83
N GLU A 170 -19.00 -17.50 -11.09
CA GLU A 170 -20.39 -17.19 -10.75
C GLU A 170 -20.51 -15.84 -10.01
N GLU A 171 -19.71 -15.62 -8.97
CA GLU A 171 -19.75 -14.37 -8.20
C GLU A 171 -19.38 -13.13 -9.01
N ARG A 172 -18.42 -13.25 -9.94
CA ARG A 172 -17.95 -12.14 -10.79
C ARG A 172 -18.98 -11.70 -11.81
N TYR A 173 -19.66 -12.65 -12.44
CA TYR A 173 -20.56 -12.40 -13.56
C TYR A 173 -22.05 -12.49 -13.19
N LYS A 174 -22.37 -12.79 -11.92
CA LYS A 174 -23.73 -12.66 -11.39
C LYS A 174 -24.19 -11.22 -11.46
N ASP A 175 -25.41 -11.01 -11.95
CA ASP A 175 -26.04 -9.68 -11.93
C ASP A 175 -26.30 -9.24 -10.47
N ASN A 176 -25.42 -8.38 -9.97
CA ASN A 176 -25.43 -7.87 -8.61
C ASN A 176 -25.06 -6.37 -8.56
N THR A 177 -25.23 -5.66 -9.68
CA THR A 177 -24.77 -4.28 -9.85
C THR A 177 -25.36 -3.35 -8.79
N GLU A 178 -26.62 -3.54 -8.40
CA GLU A 178 -27.26 -2.77 -7.34
C GLU A 178 -26.57 -2.95 -5.98
N SER A 179 -26.34 -4.21 -5.57
CA SER A 179 -25.66 -4.52 -4.30
C SER A 179 -24.22 -4.00 -4.30
N ARG A 180 -23.48 -4.16 -5.41
CA ARG A 180 -22.12 -3.63 -5.55
C ARG A 180 -22.09 -2.09 -5.51
N SER A 181 -23.07 -1.45 -6.15
CA SER A 181 -23.23 0.01 -6.12
C SER A 181 -23.46 0.52 -4.70
N LEU A 182 -24.34 -0.12 -3.92
CA LEU A 182 -24.60 0.25 -2.53
C LEU A 182 -23.34 0.09 -1.66
N THR A 183 -22.59 -1.00 -1.85
CA THR A 183 -21.31 -1.21 -1.16
C THR A 183 -20.31 -0.10 -1.49
N LEU A 184 -20.10 0.21 -2.78
CA LEU A 184 -19.18 1.29 -3.19
C LEU A 184 -19.64 2.65 -2.66
N GLN A 185 -20.95 2.94 -2.66
CA GLN A 185 -21.48 4.18 -2.07
C GLN A 185 -21.17 4.29 -0.58
N LYS A 186 -21.38 3.20 0.19
CA LYS A 186 -21.02 3.15 1.62
C LYS A 186 -19.52 3.33 1.83
N GLN A 187 -18.69 2.75 0.96
CA GLN A 187 -17.24 2.88 1.05
C GLN A 187 -16.76 4.30 0.71
N ILE A 188 -17.31 4.92 -0.33
CA ILE A 188 -17.02 6.30 -0.75
C ILE A 188 -17.51 7.30 0.30
N SER A 189 -18.67 7.09 0.92
CA SER A 189 -19.22 8.02 1.92
C SER A 189 -18.36 8.14 3.18
N ARG A 190 -17.40 7.23 3.38
CA ARG A 190 -16.34 7.37 4.40
C ARG A 190 -15.34 8.48 4.09
N TYR A 191 -15.36 9.05 2.89
CA TYR A 191 -14.47 10.13 2.47
C TYR A 191 -15.27 11.40 2.13
N ALA A 192 -15.10 12.46 2.92
CA ALA A 192 -15.72 13.75 2.65
C ALA A 192 -15.00 14.45 1.48
N PRO A 193 -15.67 14.79 0.35
CA PRO A 193 -15.03 15.54 -0.72
C PRO A 193 -14.78 16.99 -0.30
N ILE A 194 -13.52 17.44 -0.29
CA ILE A 194 -13.14 18.79 0.19
C ILE A 194 -12.33 19.54 -0.86
N HIS A 195 -12.70 20.79 -1.11
CA HIS A 195 -11.88 21.70 -1.93
C HIS A 195 -10.74 22.28 -1.09
N LEU A 196 -9.49 22.05 -1.53
CA LEU A 196 -8.30 22.66 -0.93
C LEU A 196 -7.77 23.72 -1.89
N GLU A 197 -7.95 24.99 -1.52
CA GLU A 197 -7.66 26.15 -2.36
C GLU A 197 -6.87 27.19 -1.55
N PRO A 198 -5.56 27.01 -1.39
CA PRO A 198 -4.72 27.97 -0.68
C PRO A 198 -4.60 29.29 -1.45
N ASP A 199 -4.35 30.37 -0.72
CA ASP A 199 -4.07 31.68 -1.31
C ASP A 199 -2.69 31.69 -1.99
N LEU A 200 -2.65 32.20 -3.22
CA LEU A 200 -1.44 32.31 -4.05
C LEU A 200 -0.92 33.75 -4.17
N THR A 201 -1.54 34.72 -3.47
CA THR A 201 -1.17 36.15 -3.55
C THR A 201 0.24 36.44 -3.06
N THR A 202 0.80 35.58 -2.20
CA THR A 202 2.16 35.70 -1.65
C THR A 202 3.25 35.22 -2.60
N LEU A 203 2.90 34.55 -3.71
CA LEU A 203 3.88 34.09 -4.71
C LEU A 203 4.32 35.22 -5.62
N SER A 204 5.63 35.29 -5.88
CA SER A 204 6.18 36.16 -6.93
C SER A 204 5.73 35.72 -8.32
N GLU A 205 5.98 36.55 -9.33
CA GLU A 205 5.69 36.19 -10.72
C GLU A 205 6.50 34.96 -11.17
N GLY A 206 7.80 34.92 -10.87
CA GLY A 206 8.67 33.79 -11.19
C GLY A 206 8.27 32.50 -10.48
N ASP A 207 7.91 32.55 -9.19
CA ASP A 207 7.46 31.37 -8.46
C ASP A 207 6.09 30.87 -8.94
N ARG A 208 5.22 31.76 -9.41
CA ARG A 208 3.94 31.37 -10.04
C ARG A 208 4.14 30.69 -11.39
N GLU A 209 5.11 31.13 -12.18
CA GLU A 209 5.49 30.43 -13.41
C GLU A 209 6.12 29.07 -13.10
N ALA A 210 7.05 29.01 -12.13
CA ALA A 210 7.68 27.79 -11.67
C ALA A 210 6.65 26.75 -11.17
N LEU A 211 5.62 27.20 -10.43
CA LEU A 211 4.53 26.37 -9.96
C LEU A 211 3.84 25.59 -11.10
N GLY A 212 3.64 26.21 -12.26
CA GLY A 212 3.04 25.53 -13.42
C GLY A 212 3.84 24.31 -13.88
N TYR A 213 5.17 24.44 -13.92
CA TYR A 213 6.07 23.34 -14.26
C TYR A 213 6.18 22.30 -13.14
N ILE A 214 6.18 22.71 -11.87
CA ILE A 214 6.19 21.81 -10.71
C ILE A 214 4.93 20.93 -10.70
N LEU A 215 3.75 21.49 -10.95
CA LEU A 215 2.50 20.70 -11.04
C LEU A 215 2.55 19.69 -12.18
N LYS A 216 3.11 20.06 -13.34
CA LYS A 216 3.33 19.14 -14.46
C LYS A 216 4.29 18.01 -14.08
N ALA A 217 5.36 18.30 -13.32
CA ALA A 217 6.28 17.28 -12.82
C ALA A 217 5.58 16.34 -11.82
N ALA A 218 4.79 16.88 -10.89
CA ALA A 218 4.01 16.10 -9.93
C ALA A 218 3.04 15.10 -10.61
N ILE A 219 2.42 15.47 -11.74
CA ILE A 219 1.59 14.52 -12.53
C ILE A 219 2.41 13.35 -13.06
N VAL A 220 3.65 13.61 -13.49
CA VAL A 220 4.55 12.54 -13.97
C VAL A 220 4.94 11.59 -12.83
N ILE A 221 5.14 12.12 -11.62
CA ILE A 221 5.37 11.31 -10.40
C ILE A 221 4.16 10.41 -10.10
N ASP A 222 2.93 10.89 -10.33
CA ASP A 222 1.72 10.08 -10.15
C ASP A 222 1.74 8.83 -11.03
N ASP A 223 2.15 8.95 -12.31
CA ASP A 223 2.28 7.83 -13.24
C ASP A 223 3.29 6.78 -12.74
N ILE A 224 4.43 7.21 -12.19
CA ILE A 224 5.44 6.29 -11.63
C ILE A 224 4.85 5.52 -10.45
N PHE A 225 4.12 6.18 -9.57
CA PHE A 225 3.51 5.52 -8.42
C PHE A 225 2.49 4.45 -8.83
N TYR A 226 1.64 4.71 -9.82
CA TYR A 226 0.71 3.67 -10.33
C TYR A 226 1.49 2.43 -10.80
N GLU A 227 2.61 2.62 -11.49
CA GLU A 227 3.47 1.52 -11.93
C GLU A 227 4.14 0.80 -10.74
N GLN A 228 4.57 1.52 -9.70
CA GLN A 228 5.15 0.93 -8.48
C GLN A 228 4.17 0.03 -7.73
N VAL A 229 2.90 0.43 -7.63
CA VAL A 229 1.87 -0.33 -6.90
C VAL A 229 1.62 -1.69 -7.57
N TRP A 230 1.40 -1.70 -8.88
CA TRP A 230 1.09 -2.93 -9.61
C TRP A 230 1.21 -2.73 -11.14
N ASN A 231 1.66 -3.77 -11.84
CA ASN A 231 2.06 -3.69 -13.25
C ASN A 231 0.97 -3.12 -14.18
N SER A 232 -0.29 -3.53 -14.05
CA SER A 232 -1.37 -3.08 -14.92
C SER A 232 -2.24 -1.97 -14.30
N ASN A 233 -1.81 -1.39 -13.18
CA ASN A 233 -2.58 -0.38 -12.45
C ASN A 233 -2.78 0.90 -13.26
N ARG A 234 -1.75 1.35 -13.99
CA ARG A 234 -1.84 2.51 -14.89
C ARG A 234 -2.89 2.30 -15.98
N MET A 235 -2.91 1.10 -16.56
CA MET A 235 -3.91 0.76 -17.58
C MET A 235 -5.31 0.68 -17.00
N LEU A 236 -5.47 0.07 -15.81
CA LEU A 236 -6.75 0.02 -15.11
C LEU A 236 -7.27 1.43 -14.81
N ARG A 237 -6.42 2.34 -14.31
CA ARG A 237 -6.76 3.75 -14.10
C ARG A 237 -7.31 4.38 -15.37
N ASP A 238 -6.56 4.29 -16.47
CA ASP A 238 -6.90 4.95 -17.72
C ASP A 238 -8.23 4.40 -18.28
N TRP A 239 -8.44 3.09 -18.16
CA TRP A 239 -9.69 2.43 -18.53
C TRP A 239 -10.88 2.91 -17.69
N LEU A 240 -10.77 2.86 -16.35
CA LEU A 240 -11.84 3.28 -15.44
C LEU A 240 -12.18 4.77 -15.63
N LYS A 241 -11.16 5.62 -15.80
CA LYS A 241 -11.35 7.04 -16.09
C LYS A 241 -12.09 7.25 -17.40
N GLY A 242 -11.65 6.59 -18.48
CA GLY A 242 -12.25 6.68 -19.81
C GLY A 242 -13.70 6.19 -19.86
N HIS A 243 -14.06 5.22 -19.01
CA HIS A 243 -15.40 4.64 -18.95
C HIS A 243 -16.25 5.15 -17.78
N SER A 244 -15.76 6.11 -17.00
CA SER A 244 -16.41 6.58 -15.77
C SER A 244 -17.82 7.15 -15.97
N GLU A 245 -18.15 7.61 -17.17
CA GLU A 245 -19.48 8.15 -17.51
C GLU A 245 -20.34 7.15 -18.32
N SER A 246 -19.91 5.89 -18.46
CA SER A 246 -20.67 4.84 -19.16
C SER A 246 -21.92 4.40 -18.38
N SER A 247 -21.84 4.39 -17.05
CA SER A 247 -22.97 4.07 -16.16
C SER A 247 -22.78 4.68 -14.77
N ALA A 248 -23.84 4.72 -13.96
CA ALA A 248 -23.73 5.13 -12.55
C ALA A 248 -22.78 4.22 -11.76
N PHE A 249 -22.73 2.93 -12.09
CA PHE A 249 -21.83 1.98 -11.45
C PHE A 249 -20.36 2.23 -11.83
N ASP A 250 -20.07 2.52 -13.10
CA ASP A 250 -18.72 2.86 -13.55
C ASP A 250 -18.21 4.15 -12.92
N LYS A 251 -19.10 5.12 -12.68
CA LYS A 251 -18.78 6.34 -11.94
C LYS A 251 -18.34 6.06 -10.50
N LEU A 252 -19.01 5.13 -9.83
CA LEU A 252 -18.65 4.70 -8.48
C LEU A 252 -17.31 3.96 -8.47
N LYS A 253 -17.08 3.05 -9.42
CA LYS A 253 -15.79 2.35 -9.58
C LYS A 253 -14.64 3.34 -9.73
N TRP A 254 -14.78 4.32 -10.64
CA TRP A 254 -13.78 5.36 -10.83
C TRP A 254 -13.59 6.23 -9.58
N ALA A 255 -14.69 6.66 -8.94
CA ALA A 255 -14.61 7.50 -7.74
C ALA A 255 -13.83 6.80 -6.62
N TYR A 256 -14.13 5.54 -6.32
CA TYR A 256 -13.43 4.83 -5.26
C TYR A 256 -12.00 4.43 -5.64
N TYR A 257 -11.77 4.04 -6.90
CA TYR A 257 -10.42 3.81 -7.43
C TYR A 257 -9.56 5.07 -7.31
N SER A 258 -10.09 6.25 -7.63
CA SER A 258 -9.34 7.51 -7.59
C SER A 258 -8.88 7.89 -6.17
N ILE A 259 -9.61 7.45 -5.14
CA ILE A 259 -9.24 7.66 -3.73
C ILE A 259 -8.12 6.69 -3.35
N ASN A 260 -8.25 5.40 -3.68
CA ASN A 260 -7.30 4.36 -3.25
C ASN A 260 -6.08 4.21 -4.16
N LYS A 261 -6.10 4.82 -5.36
CA LYS A 261 -5.10 4.71 -6.44
C LYS A 261 -4.76 3.27 -6.85
N SER A 262 -5.65 2.33 -6.54
CA SER A 262 -5.52 0.90 -6.78
C SER A 262 -6.89 0.23 -6.64
N PRO A 263 -7.08 -1.03 -7.08
CA PRO A 263 -8.32 -1.78 -6.88
C PRO A 263 -8.53 -2.30 -5.45
N TRP A 264 -7.62 -1.98 -4.52
CA TRP A 264 -7.66 -2.41 -3.12
C TRP A 264 -8.02 -1.27 -2.18
N SER A 265 -8.87 -1.56 -1.19
CA SER A 265 -9.38 -0.56 -0.25
C SER A 265 -8.36 -0.26 0.86
N CYS A 266 -7.90 0.99 0.96
CA CYS A 266 -6.98 1.43 2.02
C CYS A 266 -7.60 1.38 3.43
N LEU A 267 -8.93 1.41 3.55
CA LEU A 267 -9.65 1.33 4.84
C LEU A 267 -10.16 -0.07 5.18
N ASP A 268 -10.11 -1.02 4.24
CA ASP A 268 -10.60 -2.39 4.44
C ASP A 268 -9.47 -3.41 4.26
N GLU A 269 -8.31 -3.15 4.87
CA GLU A 269 -7.16 -4.09 4.90
C GLU A 269 -6.69 -4.53 3.51
N ASN A 270 -6.67 -3.61 2.54
CA ASN A 270 -6.34 -3.89 1.13
C ASN A 270 -7.24 -4.96 0.48
N LYS A 271 -8.48 -5.17 0.95
CA LYS A 271 -9.44 -6.01 0.22
C LYS A 271 -9.77 -5.41 -1.14
N ALA A 272 -9.73 -6.23 -2.18
CA ALA A 272 -10.12 -5.82 -3.52
C ALA A 272 -11.62 -5.48 -3.57
N PHE A 273 -11.97 -4.37 -4.22
CA PHE A 273 -13.37 -3.97 -4.47
C PHE A 273 -13.74 -4.06 -5.96
N LEU A 274 -12.78 -4.39 -6.81
CA LEU A 274 -12.95 -4.72 -8.22
C LEU A 274 -12.50 -6.17 -8.44
N SER A 275 -12.90 -6.76 -9.58
CA SER A 275 -12.37 -8.04 -10.08
C SER A 275 -11.89 -7.92 -11.53
N THR A 276 -11.26 -8.95 -12.08
CA THR A 276 -10.86 -9.02 -13.50
C THR A 276 -12.02 -8.68 -14.46
N ALA A 277 -13.28 -8.96 -14.09
CA ALA A 277 -14.46 -8.59 -14.88
C ALA A 277 -14.64 -7.06 -15.04
N ASP A 278 -14.13 -6.27 -14.09
CA ASP A 278 -14.14 -4.80 -14.13
C ASP A 278 -12.92 -4.20 -14.84
N SER A 279 -11.95 -5.04 -15.22
CA SER A 279 -10.63 -4.62 -15.69
C SER A 279 -10.64 -4.11 -17.15
N ALA A 280 -9.50 -3.55 -17.54
CA ALA A 280 -9.26 -3.06 -18.89
C ALA A 280 -9.32 -4.19 -19.93
N VAL A 281 -9.83 -3.86 -21.11
CA VAL A 281 -9.86 -4.76 -22.26
C VAL A 281 -8.66 -4.49 -23.16
N LYS A 282 -7.94 -5.55 -23.53
CA LYS A 282 -6.85 -5.51 -24.50
C LYS A 282 -7.18 -6.36 -25.73
N LEU A 283 -6.66 -5.95 -26.88
CA LEU A 283 -6.72 -6.69 -28.14
C LEU A 283 -5.31 -7.11 -28.54
N LEU A 284 -5.11 -8.40 -28.79
CA LEU A 284 -3.88 -8.96 -29.35
C LEU A 284 -4.18 -9.57 -30.71
N THR A 285 -3.59 -9.01 -31.75
CA THR A 285 -3.84 -9.39 -33.15
C THR A 285 -3.08 -10.64 -33.58
N ASP A 286 -2.02 -10.99 -32.85
CA ASP A 286 -1.04 -12.02 -33.18
C ASP A 286 -0.91 -13.10 -32.08
N ALA A 287 -1.87 -13.15 -31.15
CA ALA A 287 -1.91 -14.14 -30.08
C ALA A 287 -2.12 -15.58 -30.58
N THR A 288 -2.67 -15.77 -31.79
CA THR A 288 -3.00 -17.09 -32.36
C THR A 288 -2.76 -17.10 -33.87
N LYS A 289 -3.06 -18.21 -34.54
CA LYS A 289 -3.12 -18.24 -36.02
C LYS A 289 -4.14 -17.22 -36.53
N PRO A 290 -3.83 -16.47 -37.61
CA PRO A 290 -4.76 -15.49 -38.16
C PRO A 290 -6.00 -16.16 -38.76
N VAL A 291 -7.17 -15.60 -38.49
CA VAL A 291 -8.47 -16.04 -39.03
C VAL A 291 -9.10 -14.89 -39.82
N SER A 292 -9.58 -15.20 -41.03
CA SER A 292 -10.14 -14.19 -41.92
C SER A 292 -11.35 -13.48 -41.28
N GLY A 293 -11.30 -12.15 -41.21
CA GLY A 293 -12.39 -11.33 -40.64
C GLY A 293 -12.41 -11.23 -39.12
N TRP A 294 -11.53 -11.94 -38.40
CA TRP A 294 -11.39 -11.84 -36.95
C TRP A 294 -10.17 -11.00 -36.57
N LYS A 295 -10.32 -10.11 -35.59
CA LYS A 295 -9.30 -9.10 -35.23
C LYS A 295 -8.22 -9.61 -34.29
N GLY A 296 -8.38 -10.80 -33.71
CA GLY A 296 -7.51 -11.36 -32.69
C GLY A 296 -8.19 -11.48 -31.33
N VAL A 297 -7.42 -11.89 -30.32
CA VAL A 297 -7.93 -12.19 -28.98
C VAL A 297 -8.18 -10.90 -28.21
N GLN A 298 -9.42 -10.70 -27.79
CA GLN A 298 -9.76 -9.66 -26.82
C GLN A 298 -9.85 -10.29 -25.42
N TYR A 299 -9.10 -9.75 -24.47
CA TYR A 299 -9.01 -10.30 -23.11
C TYR A 299 -9.08 -9.20 -22.04
N ARG A 300 -9.49 -9.59 -20.83
CA ARG A 300 -9.45 -8.75 -19.62
C ARG A 300 -8.07 -8.83 -19.00
N ALA A 301 -7.48 -7.68 -18.68
CA ALA A 301 -6.24 -7.66 -17.92
C ALA A 301 -6.49 -8.22 -16.50
N ALA A 302 -5.90 -9.37 -16.22
CA ALA A 302 -5.94 -10.04 -14.94
C ALA A 302 -5.34 -9.16 -13.86
N PHE A 303 -5.89 -9.24 -12.64
CA PHE A 303 -5.25 -8.68 -11.46
C PHE A 303 -5.47 -9.57 -10.25
N PRO A 304 -4.49 -9.63 -9.33
CA PRO A 304 -4.57 -10.54 -8.21
C PRO A 304 -5.64 -10.04 -7.23
N LEU A 305 -6.39 -11.00 -6.67
CA LEU A 305 -7.40 -10.68 -5.65
C LEU A 305 -6.73 -10.05 -4.43
N ASP A 306 -5.61 -10.64 -3.99
CA ASP A 306 -4.77 -10.10 -2.94
C ASP A 306 -3.75 -9.12 -3.51
N LYS A 307 -3.55 -8.02 -2.78
CA LYS A 307 -2.52 -7.04 -3.13
C LYS A 307 -1.13 -7.69 -3.03
N PRO A 308 -0.29 -7.64 -4.09
CA PRO A 308 1.04 -8.23 -4.04
C PRO A 308 1.90 -7.58 -2.94
N PRO A 309 2.46 -8.34 -1.99
CA PRO A 309 3.19 -7.76 -0.86
C PRO A 309 4.49 -7.07 -1.29
N GLY A 310 5.08 -7.46 -2.42
CA GLY A 310 6.27 -6.81 -2.98
C GLY A 310 5.96 -5.67 -3.96
N ALA A 311 4.68 -5.35 -4.16
CA ALA A 311 4.20 -4.47 -5.22
C ALA A 311 4.88 -4.80 -6.57
N LYS A 312 5.34 -3.80 -7.34
CA LYS A 312 6.17 -3.99 -8.54
C LYS A 312 7.67 -3.78 -8.28
N PHE A 313 8.11 -3.93 -7.03
CA PHE A 313 9.53 -3.71 -6.69
C PHE A 313 10.39 -4.97 -6.84
N TYR A 314 9.77 -6.14 -6.82
CA TYR A 314 10.41 -7.45 -6.89
C TYR A 314 9.69 -8.31 -7.94
N PRO A 315 10.31 -9.40 -8.44
CA PRO A 315 9.60 -10.36 -9.27
C PRO A 315 8.39 -10.93 -8.50
N PRO A 316 7.22 -11.07 -9.14
CA PRO A 316 5.97 -11.48 -8.46
C PRO A 316 6.01 -12.91 -7.91
N ASP A 317 6.92 -13.75 -8.42
CA ASP A 317 7.15 -15.13 -8.02
C ASP A 317 8.26 -15.28 -6.96
N MET A 318 8.96 -14.19 -6.62
CA MET A 318 10.08 -14.21 -5.69
C MET A 318 9.59 -14.32 -4.24
N ASP A 319 10.11 -15.31 -3.51
CA ASP A 319 9.89 -15.43 -2.07
C ASP A 319 11.03 -14.79 -1.24
N LYS A 320 10.81 -14.60 0.06
CA LYS A 320 11.81 -13.99 0.93
C LYS A 320 13.10 -14.82 1.03
N LYS A 321 13.00 -16.14 0.93
CA LYS A 321 14.16 -17.03 1.07
C LYS A 321 15.05 -16.96 -0.17
N GLU A 322 14.46 -16.91 -1.36
CA GLU A 322 15.17 -16.68 -2.61
C GLU A 322 15.96 -15.36 -2.56
N PHE A 323 15.30 -14.27 -2.17
CA PHE A 323 15.95 -12.97 -2.02
C PHE A 323 17.13 -13.02 -1.04
N GLU A 324 16.97 -13.64 0.12
CA GLU A 324 18.04 -13.75 1.12
C GLU A 324 19.22 -14.59 0.63
N LEU A 325 18.96 -15.70 -0.08
CA LEU A 325 20.00 -16.53 -0.67
C LEU A 325 20.76 -15.77 -1.75
N TRP A 326 20.05 -15.11 -2.68
CA TRP A 326 20.67 -14.26 -3.71
C TRP A 326 21.48 -13.13 -3.07
N LYS A 327 20.91 -12.38 -2.14
CA LYS A 327 21.58 -11.28 -1.43
C LYS A 327 22.86 -11.76 -0.75
N SER A 328 22.86 -12.94 -0.12
CA SER A 328 24.05 -13.50 0.54
C SER A 328 25.20 -13.82 -0.42
N SER A 329 24.91 -13.96 -1.72
CA SER A 329 25.90 -14.19 -2.77
C SER A 329 26.55 -12.89 -3.30
N LEU A 330 25.94 -11.74 -3.01
CA LEU A 330 26.39 -10.42 -3.47
C LEU A 330 27.54 -9.86 -2.63
N THR A 331 28.31 -8.94 -3.20
CA THR A 331 29.28 -8.14 -2.45
C THR A 331 28.58 -7.20 -1.46
N ASP A 332 29.28 -6.74 -0.41
CA ASP A 332 28.73 -5.80 0.58
C ASP A 332 28.12 -4.54 -0.05
N LYS A 333 28.70 -4.06 -1.16
CA LYS A 333 28.18 -2.89 -1.89
C LYS A 333 26.85 -3.22 -2.56
N GLU A 334 26.78 -4.34 -3.28
CA GLU A 334 25.57 -4.78 -3.96
C GLU A 334 24.47 -5.17 -2.96
N GLN A 335 24.81 -5.71 -1.80
CA GLN A 335 23.83 -5.95 -0.72
C GLN A 335 23.18 -4.65 -0.25
N LYS A 336 23.95 -3.57 -0.10
CA LYS A 336 23.41 -2.24 0.23
C LYS A 336 22.53 -1.68 -0.90
N GLU A 337 22.93 -1.88 -2.15
CA GLU A 337 22.10 -1.46 -3.30
C GLU A 337 20.81 -2.28 -3.40
N ALA A 338 20.86 -3.59 -3.14
CA ALA A 338 19.72 -4.51 -3.16
C ALA A 338 18.72 -4.23 -2.04
N THR A 339 19.19 -3.78 -0.87
CA THR A 339 18.37 -3.44 0.29
C THR A 339 18.08 -1.94 0.40
N GLY A 340 18.61 -1.13 -0.52
CA GLY A 340 18.43 0.32 -0.53
C GLY A 340 17.07 0.77 -1.08
N PHE A 341 16.78 2.04 -0.85
CA PHE A 341 15.49 2.69 -1.17
C PHE A 341 15.18 2.83 -2.66
N PHE A 342 16.20 3.01 -3.50
CA PHE A 342 16.05 3.54 -4.86
C PHE A 342 16.38 2.52 -5.95
N THR A 343 16.08 1.25 -5.70
CA THR A 343 16.32 0.15 -6.65
C THR A 343 15.14 -0.82 -6.69
N VAL A 344 14.86 -1.40 -7.86
CA VAL A 344 13.99 -2.58 -7.99
C VAL A 344 14.84 -3.82 -8.21
N ILE A 345 14.32 -4.97 -7.83
CA ILE A 345 14.91 -6.28 -8.14
C ILE A 345 14.15 -6.87 -9.30
N LYS A 346 14.89 -7.37 -10.30
CA LYS A 346 14.33 -8.01 -11.48
C LYS A 346 14.97 -9.36 -11.72
N ARG A 347 14.27 -10.18 -12.50
CA ARG A 347 14.74 -11.46 -13.01
C ARG A 347 15.08 -11.31 -14.49
N HIS A 348 16.09 -11.99 -15.01
CA HIS A 348 16.34 -11.93 -16.45
C HIS A 348 15.20 -12.62 -17.19
N ASP A 349 14.59 -11.88 -18.12
CA ASP A 349 13.51 -12.42 -18.94
C ASP A 349 14.10 -13.40 -19.94
N SER A 350 13.87 -14.70 -19.76
CA SER A 350 14.42 -15.78 -20.59
C SER A 350 13.95 -15.70 -22.05
N LEU A 351 12.90 -14.92 -22.32
CA LEU A 351 12.37 -14.62 -23.67
C LEU A 351 13.08 -13.46 -24.39
N SER A 352 13.93 -12.69 -23.69
CA SER A 352 14.54 -11.45 -24.19
C SER A 352 16.05 -11.53 -24.51
N SER A 353 16.70 -12.68 -24.31
CA SER A 353 18.13 -12.88 -24.61
C SER A 353 18.36 -13.68 -25.89
N PRO A 354 18.80 -13.06 -27.02
CA PRO A 354 19.19 -13.79 -28.22
C PRO A 354 20.64 -14.30 -28.19
N SER A 355 21.33 -14.30 -27.04
CA SER A 355 22.75 -14.62 -27.01
C SER A 355 23.24 -15.08 -25.63
N LEU A 356 22.99 -16.35 -25.30
CA LEU A 356 23.92 -17.12 -24.49
C LEU A 356 24.35 -18.33 -25.32
N THR A 357 25.58 -18.26 -25.82
CA THR A 357 26.30 -19.39 -26.38
C THR A 357 26.19 -20.58 -25.43
N GLN A 358 25.78 -21.73 -25.97
CA GLN A 358 25.89 -23.03 -25.31
C GLN A 358 27.31 -23.20 -24.75
N SER A 359 27.44 -23.11 -23.43
CA SER A 359 28.58 -23.68 -22.72
C SER A 359 28.10 -24.97 -22.08
N ASP A 360 28.51 -26.09 -22.66
CA ASP A 360 28.48 -27.40 -22.01
C ASP A 360 29.28 -27.31 -20.71
N GLY A 361 28.60 -27.41 -19.57
CA GLY A 361 29.22 -27.36 -18.25
C GLY A 361 28.18 -27.51 -17.15
N SER A 362 28.20 -28.67 -16.50
CA SER A 362 27.37 -29.05 -15.37
C SER A 362 27.56 -28.12 -14.15
N ASP A 363 26.62 -27.19 -13.93
CA ASP A 363 26.19 -26.72 -12.60
C ASP A 363 25.01 -25.72 -12.75
N GLN A 364 23.83 -26.18 -13.16
CA GLN A 364 22.60 -25.36 -13.24
C GLN A 364 21.80 -25.40 -11.92
N THR A 365 22.46 -25.33 -10.77
CA THR A 365 21.82 -25.49 -9.45
C THR A 365 21.48 -24.17 -8.74
N LYS A 366 21.60 -23.01 -9.39
CA LYS A 366 21.34 -21.70 -8.76
C LYS A 366 20.30 -20.87 -9.50
N THR A 367 19.04 -21.05 -9.12
CA THR A 367 17.95 -20.11 -9.46
C THR A 367 18.14 -18.74 -8.80
N SER A 368 18.98 -18.64 -7.77
CA SER A 368 19.33 -17.37 -7.11
C SER A 368 20.14 -16.45 -8.01
N ASP A 369 20.91 -16.97 -8.97
CA ASP A 369 21.84 -16.16 -9.78
C ASP A 369 21.15 -15.38 -10.92
N ASP A 370 19.81 -15.47 -10.99
CA ASP A 370 18.96 -14.85 -12.02
C ASP A 370 18.39 -13.47 -11.60
N LEU A 371 18.54 -13.10 -10.33
CA LEU A 371 18.10 -11.80 -9.83
C LEU A 371 19.17 -10.72 -10.04
N PHE A 372 18.75 -9.52 -10.40
CA PHE A 372 19.63 -8.36 -10.58
C PHE A 372 18.98 -7.05 -10.11
N ILE A 373 19.84 -6.07 -9.78
CA ILE A 373 19.46 -4.76 -9.24
C ILE A 373 19.30 -3.77 -10.39
N VAL A 374 18.18 -3.03 -10.40
CA VAL A 374 17.95 -1.92 -11.33
C VAL A 374 17.67 -0.62 -10.55
N PRO A 375 18.50 0.43 -10.69
CA PRO A 375 18.23 1.71 -10.05
C PRO A 375 16.98 2.39 -10.63
N TYR A 376 16.27 3.17 -9.81
CA TYR A 376 15.05 3.88 -10.21
C TYR A 376 15.26 4.80 -11.42
N SER A 377 16.41 5.48 -11.52
CA SER A 377 16.76 6.32 -12.67
C SER A 377 16.82 5.56 -14.00
N LYS A 378 17.06 4.24 -13.96
CA LYS A 378 16.97 3.36 -15.13
C LYS A 378 15.57 2.77 -15.29
N GLU A 379 14.95 2.31 -14.21
CA GLU A 379 13.63 1.68 -14.25
C GLU A 379 12.55 2.65 -14.77
N TYR A 380 12.52 3.87 -14.22
CA TYR A 380 11.52 4.87 -14.52
C TYR A 380 12.08 5.98 -15.43
N ARG A 381 13.12 5.67 -16.20
CA ARG A 381 13.92 6.63 -16.97
C ARG A 381 13.08 7.63 -17.77
N SER A 382 12.14 7.14 -18.57
CA SER A 382 11.33 8.00 -19.44
C SER A 382 10.51 9.03 -18.66
N SER A 383 9.91 8.62 -17.54
CA SER A 383 9.16 9.51 -16.66
C SER A 383 10.09 10.46 -15.90
N LEU A 384 11.22 9.97 -15.40
CA LEU A 384 12.18 10.76 -14.63
C LEU A 384 12.92 11.80 -15.47
N GLU A 385 13.26 11.49 -16.73
CA GLU A 385 13.80 12.47 -17.69
C GLU A 385 12.80 13.62 -17.92
N LYS A 386 11.52 13.28 -18.15
CA LYS A 386 10.46 14.28 -18.30
C LYS A 386 10.24 15.12 -17.04
N ALA A 387 10.23 14.50 -15.86
CA ALA A 387 10.08 15.20 -14.59
C ALA A 387 11.29 16.13 -14.33
N ALA A 388 12.51 15.65 -14.58
CA ALA A 388 13.74 16.43 -14.45
C ALA A 388 13.73 17.67 -15.37
N GLU A 389 13.35 17.52 -16.64
CA GLU A 389 13.23 18.65 -17.58
C GLU A 389 12.24 19.71 -17.09
N LEU A 390 11.12 19.30 -16.49
CA LEU A 390 10.11 20.21 -15.94
C LEU A 390 10.63 20.92 -14.69
N LEU A 391 11.31 20.21 -13.80
CA LEU A 391 11.93 20.81 -12.60
C LEU A 391 13.05 21.78 -12.97
N GLU A 392 13.83 21.51 -14.02
CA GLU A 392 14.84 22.47 -14.51
C GLU A 392 14.20 23.72 -15.12
N LYS A 393 13.08 23.60 -15.84
CA LYS A 393 12.33 24.79 -16.29
C LYS A 393 11.81 25.59 -15.10
N ALA A 394 11.27 24.91 -14.09
CA ALA A 394 10.82 25.56 -12.86
C ALA A 394 11.98 26.27 -12.13
N SER A 395 13.17 25.67 -12.09
CA SER A 395 14.37 26.22 -11.46
C SER A 395 14.83 27.52 -12.15
N VAL A 396 14.70 27.62 -13.47
CA VAL A 396 15.02 28.84 -14.23
C VAL A 396 14.02 29.96 -13.93
N CYS A 397 12.73 29.64 -13.81
CA CYS A 397 11.65 30.62 -13.62
C CYS A 397 11.54 31.20 -12.21
N SER A 398 11.80 30.40 -11.16
CA SER A 398 11.57 30.81 -9.76
C SER A 398 12.29 32.12 -9.41
N ASP A 399 11.85 32.85 -8.39
CA ASP A 399 12.61 34.00 -7.85
C ASP A 399 13.38 33.64 -6.58
N SER A 400 13.00 32.56 -5.89
CA SER A 400 13.63 32.12 -4.63
C SER A 400 14.92 31.32 -4.87
N PRO A 401 16.11 31.78 -4.38
CA PRO A 401 17.37 31.07 -4.58
C PRO A 401 17.40 29.66 -4.00
N SER A 402 16.74 29.42 -2.86
CA SER A 402 16.67 28.11 -2.20
C SER A 402 15.82 27.14 -3.02
N LEU A 403 14.66 27.61 -3.53
CA LEU A 403 13.79 26.83 -4.40
C LEU A 403 14.47 26.49 -5.73
N LYS A 404 15.17 27.45 -6.36
CA LYS A 404 15.99 27.18 -7.56
C LYS A 404 16.99 26.06 -7.32
N ASN A 405 17.71 26.14 -6.20
CA ASN A 405 18.73 25.16 -5.87
C ASN A 405 18.11 23.77 -5.71
N PHE A 406 17.04 23.66 -4.92
CA PHE A 406 16.32 22.41 -4.71
C PHE A 406 15.79 21.81 -6.01
N LEU A 407 15.09 22.58 -6.84
CA LEU A 407 14.49 22.08 -8.09
C LEU A 407 15.57 21.53 -9.05
N ARG A 408 16.69 22.25 -9.19
CA ARG A 408 17.83 21.83 -10.00
C ARG A 408 18.51 20.57 -9.46
N THR A 409 18.82 20.54 -8.16
CA THR A 409 19.49 19.36 -7.57
C THR A 409 18.57 18.14 -7.57
N LYS A 410 17.25 18.32 -7.38
CA LYS A 410 16.27 17.24 -7.48
C LYS A 410 16.12 16.71 -8.91
N ALA A 411 16.13 17.59 -9.91
CA ALA A 411 16.17 17.17 -11.32
C ALA A 411 17.40 16.29 -11.61
N ASN A 412 18.58 16.69 -11.13
CA ASN A 412 19.80 15.87 -11.25
C ASN A 412 19.69 14.55 -10.51
N ALA A 413 19.10 14.52 -9.30
CA ALA A 413 18.91 13.31 -8.51
C ALA A 413 18.05 12.26 -9.22
N PHE A 414 16.98 12.69 -9.92
CA PHE A 414 16.15 11.80 -10.74
C PHE A 414 16.94 11.07 -11.83
N LEU A 415 17.99 11.69 -12.37
CA LEU A 415 18.83 11.10 -13.41
C LEU A 415 20.01 10.30 -12.82
N SER A 416 20.61 10.77 -11.74
CA SER A 416 21.79 10.14 -11.11
C SER A 416 21.44 8.96 -10.20
N ASN A 417 20.20 8.90 -9.69
CA ASN A 417 19.75 8.00 -8.63
C ASN A 417 20.35 8.28 -7.24
N ASP A 418 21.04 9.42 -7.06
CA ASP A 418 21.56 9.86 -5.76
C ASP A 418 20.83 11.13 -5.30
N TYR A 419 20.04 10.97 -4.24
CA TYR A 419 19.16 12.02 -3.72
C TYR A 419 19.82 12.88 -2.64
N TYR A 420 21.03 12.54 -2.19
CA TYR A 420 21.66 13.14 -1.02
C TYR A 420 21.76 14.68 -1.08
N GLU A 421 22.32 15.23 -2.16
CA GLU A 421 22.44 16.69 -2.32
C GLU A 421 21.08 17.38 -2.43
N SER A 422 20.11 16.73 -3.09
CA SER A 422 18.78 17.29 -3.29
C SER A 422 17.94 17.34 -2.02
N ASP A 423 18.11 16.35 -1.14
CA ASP A 423 17.38 16.28 0.12
C ASP A 423 17.96 17.26 1.16
N ILE A 424 19.28 17.51 1.13
CA ILE A 424 19.87 18.63 1.89
C ILE A 424 19.31 19.96 1.39
N ALA A 425 19.26 20.18 0.06
CA ALA A 425 18.69 21.39 -0.51
C ALA A 425 17.20 21.57 -0.16
N TRP A 426 16.45 20.47 -0.01
CA TRP A 426 15.07 20.46 0.46
C TRP A 426 14.94 20.84 1.94
N MET A 427 15.81 20.32 2.80
CA MET A 427 15.84 20.69 4.22
C MET A 427 16.14 22.19 4.41
N GLU A 428 16.99 22.75 3.55
CA GLU A 428 17.37 24.17 3.53
C GLU A 428 16.38 25.06 2.77
N LEU A 429 15.24 24.52 2.31
CA LEU A 429 14.25 25.27 1.54
C LEU A 429 13.66 26.43 2.36
N ASP A 430 13.85 27.65 1.86
CA ASP A 430 13.29 28.89 2.40
C ASP A 430 12.59 29.66 1.27
N SER A 431 11.31 29.33 1.06
CA SER A 431 10.48 29.85 -0.03
C SER A 431 9.01 29.88 0.40
N ASN A 432 8.21 30.77 -0.20
CA ASN A 432 6.75 30.77 -0.01
C ASN A 432 6.10 29.56 -0.69
N LEU A 433 6.68 29.08 -1.79
CA LEU A 433 6.28 27.85 -2.46
C LEU A 433 7.10 26.70 -1.88
N ASP A 434 6.44 25.79 -1.16
CA ASP A 434 7.04 24.59 -0.58
C ASP A 434 6.74 23.38 -1.48
N VAL A 435 7.78 22.61 -1.78
CA VAL A 435 7.72 21.49 -2.71
C VAL A 435 8.47 20.32 -2.11
N THR A 436 7.76 19.21 -1.93
CA THR A 436 8.32 17.89 -1.66
C THR A 436 8.02 17.03 -2.87
N ILE A 437 9.04 16.44 -3.51
CA ILE A 437 8.86 15.62 -4.72
C ILE A 437 10.01 14.61 -4.87
N GLY A 438 9.67 13.32 -4.92
CA GLY A 438 10.66 12.25 -5.04
C GLY A 438 10.22 10.93 -4.41
N PRO A 439 11.12 9.94 -4.33
CA PRO A 439 10.86 8.68 -3.66
C PRO A 439 11.19 8.77 -2.16
N TYR A 440 10.22 8.48 -1.28
CA TYR A 440 10.41 8.67 0.16
C TYR A 440 9.94 7.49 1.01
N GLU A 441 8.64 7.20 1.03
CA GLU A 441 8.04 6.24 1.96
C GLU A 441 8.14 4.80 1.48
N THR A 442 8.20 3.82 2.40
CA THR A 442 8.38 2.40 2.03
C THR A 442 7.19 1.50 2.33
N TYR A 443 6.04 2.07 2.69
CA TYR A 443 4.85 1.33 3.13
C TYR A 443 4.27 0.38 2.08
N GLU A 444 4.49 0.65 0.80
CA GLU A 444 4.02 -0.18 -0.31
C GLU A 444 4.86 -1.47 -0.48
N ASP A 445 6.10 -1.48 0.02
CA ASP A 445 6.91 -2.70 0.15
C ASP A 445 6.56 -3.41 1.47
N ALA A 446 5.54 -4.25 1.43
CA ALA A 446 5.14 -5.08 2.58
C ALA A 446 6.01 -6.34 2.77
N LEU A 447 6.91 -6.65 1.82
CA LEU A 447 7.84 -7.77 1.98
C LEU A 447 8.98 -7.41 2.93
N PHE A 448 9.63 -6.27 2.70
CA PHE A 448 10.85 -5.89 3.42
C PHE A 448 10.86 -4.43 3.90
N SER A 449 9.95 -3.60 3.38
CA SER A 449 9.92 -2.15 3.63
C SER A 449 11.24 -1.45 3.27
N TYR A 450 11.89 -1.94 2.23
CA TYR A 450 13.12 -1.36 1.69
C TYR A 450 12.83 -0.32 0.63
N LYS A 451 11.79 -0.50 -0.20
CA LYS A 451 11.67 0.23 -1.48
C LYS A 451 10.78 1.45 -1.35
N ALA A 452 11.30 2.60 -1.77
CA ALA A 452 10.62 3.87 -1.64
C ALA A 452 9.61 4.11 -2.77
N THR A 453 8.44 4.66 -2.46
CA THR A 453 7.41 5.10 -3.40
C THR A 453 7.59 6.56 -3.76
N PHE A 454 7.28 6.89 -5.02
CA PHE A 454 7.27 8.25 -5.52
C PHE A 454 6.03 9.01 -5.05
N GLU A 455 6.24 10.21 -4.54
CA GLU A 455 5.18 11.11 -4.07
C GLU A 455 5.54 12.58 -4.31
N ALA A 456 4.52 13.45 -4.26
CA ALA A 456 4.69 14.88 -4.29
C ALA A 456 3.65 15.61 -3.42
N PHE A 457 4.13 16.63 -2.71
CA PHE A 457 3.32 17.62 -2.01
C PHE A 457 3.75 19.01 -2.45
N VAL A 458 2.80 19.79 -2.95
CA VAL A 458 3.01 21.18 -3.37
C VAL A 458 2.07 22.06 -2.55
N GLY A 459 2.62 23.05 -1.87
CA GLY A 459 1.82 23.93 -1.01
C GLY A 459 2.45 25.30 -0.80
N ILE A 460 1.68 26.15 -0.11
CA ILE A 460 2.08 27.52 0.20
C ILE A 460 2.43 27.59 1.69
N ARG A 461 3.63 28.06 2.00
CA ARG A 461 4.10 28.20 3.38
C ARG A 461 3.24 29.21 4.14
N ASP A 462 2.87 28.84 5.37
CA ASP A 462 2.25 29.72 6.35
C ASP A 462 3.33 30.16 7.33
N ASP A 463 3.91 31.35 7.11
CA ASP A 463 4.99 31.89 7.95
C ASP A 463 4.55 32.13 9.40
N THR A 464 3.27 32.44 9.62
CA THR A 464 2.74 32.69 10.96
C THR A 464 2.69 31.38 11.74
N ALA A 465 2.08 30.35 11.15
CA ALA A 465 2.01 29.03 11.78
C ALA A 465 3.41 28.40 11.91
N THR A 466 4.26 28.54 10.90
CA THR A 466 5.67 28.07 10.94
C THR A 466 6.44 28.71 12.09
N SER A 467 6.25 30.00 12.34
CA SER A 467 6.88 30.69 13.47
C SER A 467 6.34 30.23 14.82
N GLN A 468 5.04 29.92 14.91
CA GLN A 468 4.42 29.42 16.13
C GLN A 468 4.93 28.02 16.50
N VAL A 469 5.11 27.14 15.52
CA VAL A 469 5.59 25.77 15.78
C VAL A 469 7.08 25.73 16.15
N LYS A 470 7.88 26.71 15.69
CA LYS A 470 9.29 26.86 16.08
C LYS A 470 9.48 26.92 17.60
N LEU A 471 8.52 27.49 18.32
CA LEU A 471 8.51 27.50 19.79
C LEU A 471 8.71 26.09 20.37
N PHE A 472 8.06 25.06 19.82
CA PHE A 472 8.18 23.70 20.33
C PHE A 472 9.58 23.14 20.12
N GLY A 473 10.16 23.36 18.93
CA GLY A 473 11.54 23.00 18.61
C GLY A 473 12.53 23.65 19.59
N ASP A 474 12.37 24.94 19.86
CA ASP A 474 13.23 25.70 20.79
C ASP A 474 13.10 25.22 22.25
N GLN A 475 12.00 24.54 22.61
CA GLN A 475 11.75 24.03 23.97
C GLN A 475 12.03 22.53 24.16
N LEU A 476 12.40 21.77 23.12
CA LEU A 476 12.58 20.31 23.22
C LEU A 476 13.52 19.90 24.36
N GLN A 477 14.65 20.59 24.52
CA GLN A 477 15.65 20.23 25.53
C GLN A 477 15.12 20.44 26.96
N ASP A 478 14.27 21.44 27.14
CA ASP A 478 13.63 21.73 28.41
C ASP A 478 12.47 20.75 28.67
N LEU A 479 11.72 20.36 27.64
CA LEU A 479 10.74 19.27 27.71
C LEU A 479 11.41 17.95 28.13
N GLU A 480 12.48 17.54 27.46
CA GLU A 480 13.24 16.30 27.75
C GLU A 480 13.69 16.24 29.22
N ARG A 481 14.27 17.34 29.73
CA ARG A 481 14.74 17.42 31.12
C ARG A 481 13.61 17.27 32.14
N ASN A 482 12.40 17.65 31.76
CA ASN A 482 11.23 17.63 32.65
C ASN A 482 10.29 16.45 32.40
N LEU A 483 10.57 15.58 31.41
CA LEU A 483 9.73 14.41 31.12
C LEU A 483 9.41 13.63 32.41
N PRO A 484 8.18 13.08 32.53
CA PRO A 484 7.72 12.39 33.73
C PRO A 484 8.31 10.97 33.81
N MET A 485 9.63 10.87 33.79
CA MET A 485 10.40 9.63 33.90
C MET A 485 11.64 9.83 34.78
N ASP A 486 12.25 8.74 35.23
CA ASP A 486 13.47 8.82 36.05
C ASP A 486 14.61 9.49 35.29
N ASN A 487 15.37 10.35 35.99
CA ASN A 487 16.42 11.16 35.37
C ASN A 487 17.55 10.34 34.72
N ILE A 488 17.74 9.09 35.16
CA ILE A 488 18.69 8.13 34.57
C ILE A 488 18.38 7.84 33.09
N PHE A 489 17.12 7.97 32.67
CA PHE A 489 16.70 7.65 31.31
C PHE A 489 16.62 8.87 30.38
N LYS A 490 16.82 10.08 30.91
CA LYS A 490 16.72 11.33 30.13
C LYS A 490 17.95 11.52 29.26
N SER A 491 17.72 12.02 28.04
CA SER A 491 18.79 12.37 27.12
C SER A 491 19.41 13.71 27.48
N ASP A 492 20.74 13.77 27.42
CA ASP A 492 21.51 15.01 27.58
C ASP A 492 21.44 15.90 26.32
N SER A 493 21.05 15.33 25.19
CA SER A 493 20.95 16.02 23.90
C SER A 493 19.66 15.65 23.17
N VAL A 494 18.92 16.66 22.73
CA VAL A 494 17.82 16.50 21.76
C VAL A 494 18.10 17.34 20.53
N SER A 495 17.58 16.89 19.40
CA SER A 495 17.64 17.63 18.13
C SER A 495 16.22 17.99 17.72
N ALA A 496 16.00 19.25 17.35
CA ALA A 496 14.74 19.68 16.78
C ALA A 496 14.83 19.60 15.25
N ALA A 497 13.93 18.81 14.64
CA ALA A 497 13.72 18.91 13.21
C ALA A 497 13.17 20.31 12.88
N PRO A 498 13.72 21.06 11.90
CA PRO A 498 13.04 22.22 11.36
C PRO A 498 11.61 21.85 10.93
N ILE A 499 10.65 22.68 11.32
CA ILE A 499 9.22 22.46 11.04
C ILE A 499 8.76 23.54 10.06
N ARG A 500 8.09 23.13 8.99
CA ARG A 500 7.41 24.02 8.04
C ARG A 500 5.92 23.73 8.06
N VAL A 501 5.11 24.77 8.16
CA VAL A 501 3.65 24.64 8.03
C VAL A 501 3.25 25.16 6.66
N ILE A 502 2.48 24.36 5.93
CA ILE A 502 2.04 24.69 4.58
C ILE A 502 0.53 24.47 4.44
N ASN A 503 -0.06 25.21 3.50
CA ASN A 503 -1.40 24.94 3.00
C ASN A 503 -1.26 24.20 1.67
N LEU A 504 -1.73 22.95 1.65
CA LEU A 504 -1.64 22.06 0.50
C LEU A 504 -2.41 22.62 -0.70
N LEU A 505 -1.74 22.71 -1.84
CA LEU A 505 -2.32 23.11 -3.14
C LEU A 505 -2.57 21.91 -4.05
N TYR A 506 -1.67 20.92 -4.03
CA TYR A 506 -1.75 19.72 -4.86
C TYR A 506 -0.89 18.60 -4.25
N ASN A 507 -1.33 17.36 -4.43
CA ASN A 507 -0.52 16.19 -4.13
C ASN A 507 -0.67 15.10 -5.21
N SER A 508 0.33 14.23 -5.31
CA SER A 508 0.36 13.11 -6.25
C SER A 508 1.30 12.00 -5.77
N GLY A 509 1.28 10.85 -6.45
CA GLY A 509 2.03 9.66 -6.06
C GLY A 509 1.41 8.96 -4.85
N ASP A 510 2.21 8.61 -3.84
CA ASP A 510 1.78 7.84 -2.65
C ASP A 510 0.90 8.62 -1.66
N VAL A 511 -0.25 9.11 -2.13
CA VAL A 511 -1.23 9.90 -1.37
C VAL A 511 -2.62 9.26 -1.42
N LYS A 512 -2.63 7.92 -1.40
CA LYS A 512 -3.83 7.06 -1.49
C LYS A 512 -4.60 7.00 -0.16
N GLY A 513 -5.92 6.87 -0.25
CA GLY A 513 -6.78 6.62 0.90
C GLY A 513 -6.80 7.80 1.90
N PRO A 514 -6.65 7.52 3.20
CA PRO A 514 -6.53 8.56 4.24
C PRO A 514 -5.46 9.60 3.91
N GLN A 515 -5.76 10.87 4.13
CA GLN A 515 -4.84 11.95 3.74
C GLN A 515 -3.82 12.25 4.84
N THR A 516 -2.55 12.35 4.47
CA THR A 516 -1.45 12.80 5.32
C THR A 516 -1.75 14.16 5.96
N ILE A 517 -1.39 14.34 7.24
CA ILE A 517 -1.52 15.62 7.96
C ILE A 517 -0.16 16.27 8.23
N ALA A 518 0.88 15.46 8.34
CA ALA A 518 2.27 15.85 8.46
C ALA A 518 3.15 14.71 7.96
N PHE A 519 4.38 15.03 7.60
CA PHE A 519 5.40 14.05 7.24
C PHE A 519 6.78 14.56 7.66
N ASN A 520 7.70 13.63 7.91
CA ASN A 520 9.05 13.91 8.40
C ASN A 520 10.08 13.23 7.49
N LEU A 521 10.91 14.02 6.81
CA LEU A 521 11.81 13.56 5.75
C LEU A 521 13.21 14.19 5.88
N PRO A 522 14.24 13.68 5.19
CA PRO A 522 14.27 12.45 4.40
C PRO A 522 14.41 11.19 5.28
N ASN A 523 14.08 10.03 4.70
CA ASN A 523 14.25 8.71 5.33
C ASN A 523 15.71 8.16 5.23
N ASP A 524 16.57 8.82 4.46
CA ASP A 524 17.97 8.39 4.26
C ASP A 524 18.79 8.58 5.54
N GLU A 525 19.14 7.46 6.18
CA GLU A 525 19.89 7.42 7.44
C GLU A 525 21.22 8.19 7.37
N ARG A 526 21.85 8.33 6.19
CA ARG A 526 23.09 9.12 6.03
C ARG A 526 22.83 10.59 6.39
N ILE A 527 21.74 11.14 5.87
CA ILE A 527 21.36 12.54 6.10
C ILE A 527 20.84 12.70 7.52
N VAL A 528 19.98 11.78 7.98
CA VAL A 528 19.42 11.82 9.33
C VAL A 528 20.52 11.87 10.39
N ASN A 529 21.58 11.07 10.24
CA ASN A 529 22.71 11.05 11.18
C ASN A 529 23.56 12.32 11.14
N GLU A 530 23.67 12.99 10.00
CA GLU A 530 24.56 14.16 9.81
C GLU A 530 23.87 15.51 9.99
N ARG A 531 22.57 15.58 9.72
CA ARG A 531 21.77 16.81 9.61
C ARG A 531 20.42 16.74 10.32
N GLY A 532 19.95 15.54 10.69
CA GLY A 532 18.58 15.32 11.17
C GLY A 532 17.57 15.27 10.02
N THR A 533 16.30 15.53 10.37
CA THR A 533 15.17 15.54 9.43
C THR A 533 14.49 16.92 9.44
N ALA A 534 13.55 17.14 8.52
CA ALA A 534 12.62 18.26 8.55
C ALA A 534 11.18 17.75 8.50
N MET A 535 10.31 18.44 9.22
CA MET A 535 8.89 18.14 9.27
C MET A 535 8.08 19.15 8.47
N VAL A 536 7.10 18.66 7.71
CA VAL A 536 6.13 19.50 7.02
C VAL A 536 4.73 19.18 7.51
N MET A 537 3.97 20.21 7.89
CA MET A 537 2.59 20.09 8.36
C MET A 537 1.60 20.66 7.36
N LEU A 538 0.52 19.93 7.08
CA LEU A 538 -0.53 20.29 6.14
C LEU A 538 -1.72 20.91 6.89
N LYS A 539 -1.68 22.23 7.08
CA LYS A 539 -2.62 22.97 7.92
C LYS A 539 -4.05 22.90 7.39
N ASN A 540 -4.29 23.25 6.13
CA ASN A 540 -5.62 23.22 5.52
C ASN A 540 -6.23 21.81 5.43
N VAL A 541 -5.40 20.76 5.35
CA VAL A 541 -5.85 19.36 5.47
C VAL A 541 -6.32 19.08 6.91
N SER A 542 -5.56 19.55 7.90
CA SER A 542 -5.93 19.44 9.32
C SER A 542 -7.22 20.21 9.65
N GLU A 543 -7.39 21.42 9.10
CA GLU A 543 -8.62 22.23 9.21
C GLU A 543 -9.82 21.50 8.61
N ALA A 544 -9.65 20.90 7.44
CA ALA A 544 -10.69 20.11 6.78
C ALA A 544 -11.11 18.91 7.63
N LYS A 545 -10.14 18.13 8.14
CA LYS A 545 -10.40 16.99 9.03
C LYS A 545 -11.07 17.43 10.33
N PHE A 546 -10.63 18.53 10.92
CA PHE A 546 -11.26 19.09 12.12
C PHE A 546 -12.74 19.44 11.86
N LYS A 547 -13.01 20.21 10.81
CA LYS A 547 -14.35 20.71 10.48
C LYS A 547 -15.32 19.59 10.08
N HIS A 548 -14.87 18.65 9.24
CA HIS A 548 -15.75 17.67 8.60
C HIS A 548 -15.78 16.31 9.30
N ILE A 549 -14.88 16.07 10.24
CA ILE A 549 -14.79 14.79 10.96
C ILE A 549 -14.81 15.01 12.46
N LEU A 550 -13.85 15.78 13.01
CA LEU A 550 -13.74 15.93 14.46
C LEU A 550 -14.93 16.68 15.07
N LYS A 551 -15.42 17.74 14.42
CA LYS A 551 -16.56 18.51 14.92
C LYS A 551 -17.88 17.70 14.90
N PRO A 552 -18.23 16.97 13.83
CA PRO A 552 -19.36 16.03 13.86
C PRO A 552 -19.22 14.91 14.90
N ILE A 553 -17.99 14.38 15.11
CA ILE A 553 -17.73 13.43 16.21
C ILE A 553 -18.02 14.09 17.56
N ALA A 554 -17.56 15.32 17.76
CA ALA A 554 -17.82 16.06 18.99
C ALA A 554 -19.32 16.33 19.20
N ASP A 555 -20.06 16.66 18.14
CA ASP A 555 -21.51 16.85 18.18
C ASP A 555 -22.24 15.59 18.68
N ALA A 556 -21.81 14.42 18.21
CA ALA A 556 -22.38 13.13 18.57
C ALA A 556 -21.98 12.65 19.97
N CYS A 557 -20.70 12.79 20.32
CA CYS A 557 -20.10 12.09 21.45
C CYS A 557 -19.81 12.99 22.66
N ILE A 558 -19.65 14.30 22.51
CA ILE A 558 -19.25 15.19 23.62
C ILE A 558 -20.49 15.85 24.25
N ARG A 559 -20.50 15.97 25.58
CA ARG A 559 -21.55 16.67 26.33
C ARG A 559 -21.62 18.16 25.96
N GLU A 560 -22.84 18.69 25.97
CA GLU A 560 -23.10 20.05 25.50
C GLU A 560 -22.29 21.10 26.26
N GLU A 561 -22.14 20.94 27.57
CA GLU A 561 -21.37 21.85 28.44
C GLU A 561 -19.86 21.92 28.14
N GLN A 562 -19.29 20.95 27.41
CA GLN A 562 -17.88 20.93 27.04
C GLN A 562 -17.64 21.05 25.54
N LYS A 563 -18.72 21.08 24.75
CA LYS A 563 -18.65 21.06 23.30
C LYS A 563 -17.96 22.29 22.70
N GLU A 564 -18.02 23.43 23.40
CA GLU A 564 -17.32 24.66 23.05
C GLU A 564 -15.79 24.55 23.19
N TYR A 565 -15.30 23.63 24.04
CA TYR A 565 -13.87 23.36 24.19
C TYR A 565 -13.29 22.56 23.02
N VAL A 566 -14.12 22.01 22.14
CA VAL A 566 -13.64 21.39 20.89
C VAL A 566 -13.38 22.49 19.85
N ASP A 567 -12.12 22.89 19.77
CA ASP A 567 -11.61 23.97 18.93
C ASP A 567 -10.40 23.54 18.08
N PHE A 568 -10.21 24.21 16.94
CA PHE A 568 -9.17 23.87 15.96
C PHE A 568 -7.77 24.15 16.49
N GLU A 569 -7.55 25.29 17.14
CA GLU A 569 -6.24 25.69 17.64
C GLU A 569 -5.63 24.63 18.59
N PRO A 570 -6.32 24.19 19.67
CA PRO A 570 -5.78 23.15 20.55
C PRO A 570 -5.64 21.77 19.87
N TYR A 571 -6.53 21.44 18.93
CA TYR A 571 -6.41 20.21 18.14
C TYR A 571 -5.15 20.22 17.27
N TYR A 572 -4.94 21.30 16.52
CA TYR A 572 -3.78 21.47 15.65
C TYR A 572 -2.48 21.57 16.45
N THR A 573 -2.49 22.33 17.55
CA THR A 573 -1.33 22.47 18.45
C THR A 573 -0.95 21.13 19.08
N HIS A 574 -1.92 20.26 19.39
CA HIS A 574 -1.63 18.90 19.85
C HIS A 574 -0.96 18.06 18.77
N ILE A 575 -1.39 18.13 17.51
CA ILE A 575 -0.71 17.46 16.39
C ILE A 575 0.75 17.94 16.28
N VAL A 576 0.97 19.26 16.29
CA VAL A 576 2.35 19.81 16.28
C VAL A 576 3.18 19.21 17.41
N CYS A 577 2.61 19.20 18.62
CA CYS A 577 3.30 18.74 19.80
C CYS A 577 3.54 17.21 19.78
N HIS A 578 2.60 16.42 19.24
CA HIS A 578 2.74 14.99 19.01
C HIS A 578 3.99 14.72 18.17
N GLU A 579 4.13 15.41 17.04
CA GLU A 579 5.27 15.21 16.15
C GLU A 579 6.60 15.63 16.80
N CYS A 580 6.61 16.75 17.52
CA CYS A 580 7.76 17.14 18.34
C CYS A 580 8.09 16.10 19.41
N CYS A 581 7.08 15.43 19.96
CA CYS A 581 7.24 14.43 21.00
C CYS A 581 7.79 13.10 20.47
N HIS A 582 7.75 12.83 19.16
CA HIS A 582 8.57 11.77 18.58
C HIS A 582 10.05 12.02 18.86
N GLY A 583 10.54 13.25 18.75
CA GLY A 583 11.97 13.58 18.93
C GLY A 583 12.51 13.58 20.38
N ILE A 584 11.67 13.29 21.38
CA ILE A 584 12.06 13.29 22.80
C ILE A 584 11.71 11.95 23.47
N GLY A 585 12.29 11.72 24.64
CA GLY A 585 12.20 10.46 25.36
C GLY A 585 13.16 9.38 24.82
N PRO A 586 13.03 8.15 25.32
CA PRO A 586 13.98 7.08 25.03
C PRO A 586 13.97 6.67 23.56
N HIS A 587 15.15 6.66 22.91
CA HIS A 587 15.34 6.15 21.55
C HIS A 587 16.48 5.13 21.52
N SER A 588 17.69 5.63 21.82
CA SER A 588 18.85 4.80 22.13
C SER A 588 18.84 4.50 23.62
N ILE A 589 18.85 3.21 23.98
CA ILE A 589 18.71 2.76 25.37
C ILE A 589 19.90 1.89 25.77
N THR A 590 20.10 1.80 27.09
CA THR A 590 21.06 0.87 27.69
C THR A 590 20.28 -0.14 28.50
N LEU A 591 20.30 -1.40 28.08
CA LEU A 591 19.62 -2.49 28.77
C LEU A 591 20.25 -2.71 30.15
N ARG A 592 19.53 -3.41 31.04
CA ARG A 592 20.06 -3.79 32.36
C ARG A 592 21.36 -4.59 32.29
N SER A 593 21.63 -5.27 31.17
CA SER A 593 22.88 -5.97 30.90
C SER A 593 24.06 -5.05 30.58
N GLY A 594 23.84 -3.75 30.44
CA GLY A 594 24.82 -2.77 29.95
C GLY A 594 24.90 -2.69 28.42
N LYS A 595 24.19 -3.57 27.69
CA LYS A 595 24.17 -3.58 26.22
C LYS A 595 23.44 -2.33 25.69
N LYS A 596 24.05 -1.64 24.73
CA LYS A 596 23.40 -0.58 23.94
C LYS A 596 22.44 -1.19 22.93
N SER A 597 21.24 -0.63 22.83
CA SER A 597 20.21 -1.03 21.86
C SER A 597 19.31 0.17 21.54
N THR A 598 18.22 -0.06 20.80
CA THR A 598 17.17 0.94 20.55
C THR A 598 15.81 0.43 20.99
N VAL A 599 14.90 1.35 21.32
CA VAL A 599 13.52 0.99 21.71
C VAL A 599 12.85 0.15 20.63
N ARG A 600 12.99 0.55 19.36
CA ARG A 600 12.46 -0.18 18.20
C ARG A 600 12.94 -1.63 18.14
N LEU A 601 14.23 -1.88 18.34
CA LEU A 601 14.81 -3.22 18.29
C LEU A 601 14.31 -4.12 19.42
N GLU A 602 14.12 -3.56 20.61
CA GLU A 602 13.71 -4.33 21.79
C GLU A 602 12.19 -4.56 21.84
N LEU A 603 11.37 -3.60 21.41
CA LEU A 603 9.91 -3.72 21.47
C LEU A 603 9.29 -4.42 20.26
N GLN A 604 9.96 -4.41 19.11
CA GLN A 604 9.56 -5.16 17.89
C GLN A 604 8.11 -4.84 17.48
N GLU A 605 7.23 -5.84 17.37
CA GLU A 605 5.83 -5.70 16.94
C GLU A 605 4.97 -4.78 17.83
N PHE A 606 5.45 -4.46 19.04
CA PHE A 606 4.77 -3.56 19.96
C PHE A 606 5.28 -2.12 19.87
N HIS A 607 6.37 -1.88 19.12
CA HIS A 607 7.00 -0.57 19.03
C HIS A 607 6.06 0.50 18.50
N SER A 608 5.54 0.33 17.27
CA SER A 608 4.85 1.41 16.56
C SER A 608 3.63 1.90 17.33
N ALA A 609 2.75 1.00 17.78
CA ALA A 609 1.57 1.39 18.55
C ALA A 609 1.90 2.09 19.88
N LEU A 610 3.01 1.72 20.52
CA LEU A 610 3.43 2.33 21.78
C LEU A 610 4.14 3.68 21.56
N GLU A 611 4.86 3.83 20.45
CA GLU A 611 5.50 5.08 20.05
C GLU A 611 4.45 6.13 19.65
N GLU A 612 3.40 5.75 18.93
CA GLU A 612 2.25 6.64 18.67
C GLU A 612 1.56 7.06 19.97
N ALA A 613 1.28 6.09 20.86
CA ALA A 613 0.69 6.39 22.15
C ALA A 613 1.58 7.31 23.02
N LYS A 614 2.91 7.16 22.92
CA LYS A 614 3.89 8.04 23.58
C LYS A 614 3.78 9.46 23.04
N ALA A 615 3.87 9.62 21.71
CA ALA A 615 3.85 10.93 21.06
C ALA A 615 2.57 11.71 21.41
N ASP A 616 1.41 11.05 21.36
CA ASP A 616 0.13 11.65 21.74
C ASP A 616 0.08 12.10 23.21
N ILE A 617 0.35 11.19 24.15
CA ILE A 617 0.14 11.44 25.58
C ILE A 617 1.22 12.35 26.18
N VAL A 618 2.47 12.20 25.73
CA VAL A 618 3.56 13.11 26.07
C VAL A 618 3.30 14.47 25.41
N GLY A 619 2.69 14.51 24.23
CA GLY A 619 2.21 15.74 23.60
C GLY A 619 1.23 16.51 24.51
N LEU A 620 0.23 15.85 25.08
CA LEU A 620 -0.68 16.48 26.05
C LEU A 620 0.04 16.98 27.31
N TRP A 621 0.99 16.20 27.82
CA TRP A 621 1.81 16.60 28.97
C TRP A 621 2.66 17.84 28.64
N ALA A 622 3.29 17.86 27.48
CA ALA A 622 4.14 18.94 27.01
C ALA A 622 3.34 20.23 26.78
N LEU A 623 2.14 20.14 26.20
CA LEU A 623 1.22 21.29 26.09
C LEU A 623 0.90 21.88 27.46
N ASN A 624 0.50 21.05 28.44
CA ASN A 624 0.22 21.52 29.79
C ASN A 624 1.45 22.18 30.44
N PHE A 625 2.64 21.59 30.25
CA PHE A 625 3.90 22.14 30.75
C PHE A 625 4.20 23.53 30.17
N LEU A 626 4.06 23.70 28.85
CA LEU A 626 4.29 24.98 28.16
C LEU A 626 3.24 26.04 28.53
N ILE A 627 1.98 25.65 28.73
CA ILE A 627 0.92 26.54 29.25
C ILE A 627 1.26 27.00 30.67
N LYS A 628 1.68 26.09 31.56
CA LYS A 628 2.07 26.42 32.94
C LYS A 628 3.31 27.33 33.01
N LYS A 629 4.22 27.23 32.04
CA LYS A 629 5.35 28.16 31.87
C LYS A 629 4.97 29.51 31.26
N GLY A 630 3.72 29.67 30.79
CA GLY A 630 3.26 30.89 30.14
C GLY A 630 3.78 31.07 28.71
N LEU A 631 4.28 30.00 28.09
CA LEU A 631 4.74 29.99 26.69
C LEU A 631 3.58 29.76 25.70
N LEU A 632 2.48 29.17 26.17
CA LEU A 632 1.24 29.00 25.41
C LEU A 632 0.05 29.65 26.14
N PRO A 633 -1.01 30.06 25.41
CA PRO A 633 -2.18 30.69 26.00
C PRO A 633 -2.91 29.78 27.00
N LYS A 634 -3.29 30.34 28.16
CA LYS A 634 -4.08 29.62 29.18
C LYS A 634 -5.44 29.13 28.69
N SER A 635 -6.00 29.76 27.66
CA SER A 635 -7.26 29.36 27.02
C SER A 635 -7.20 27.94 26.43
N LEU A 636 -6.02 27.40 26.16
CA LEU A 636 -5.86 26.03 25.61
C LEU A 636 -6.02 24.93 26.67
N SER A 637 -5.91 25.26 27.98
CA SER A 637 -5.79 24.27 29.06
C SER A 637 -6.91 23.24 29.13
N GLN A 638 -8.18 23.67 29.02
CA GLN A 638 -9.32 22.75 28.98
C GLN A 638 -9.55 22.20 27.58
N SER A 639 -9.43 23.07 26.57
CA SER A 639 -9.72 22.74 25.18
C SER A 639 -8.82 21.65 24.60
N MET A 640 -7.54 21.60 24.97
CA MET A 640 -6.65 20.52 24.51
C MET A 640 -7.14 19.14 24.93
N TYR A 641 -7.64 18.98 26.15
CA TYR A 641 -8.12 17.70 26.64
C TYR A 641 -9.46 17.29 26.00
N VAL A 642 -10.38 18.24 25.80
CA VAL A 642 -11.68 17.93 25.19
C VAL A 642 -11.55 17.68 23.69
N SER A 643 -10.74 18.47 22.98
CA SER A 643 -10.38 18.20 21.58
C SER A 643 -9.68 16.85 21.43
N PHE A 644 -8.77 16.50 22.34
CA PHE A 644 -8.12 15.19 22.35
C PHE A 644 -9.10 14.04 22.59
N LEU A 645 -10.05 14.18 23.53
CA LEU A 645 -11.10 13.19 23.74
C LEU A 645 -11.92 12.94 22.46
N ALA A 646 -12.33 13.99 21.74
CA ALA A 646 -12.98 13.84 20.44
C ALA A 646 -12.03 13.18 19.41
N GLY A 647 -10.73 13.52 19.46
CA GLY A 647 -9.67 12.94 18.65
C GLY A 647 -9.53 11.44 18.84
N CYS A 648 -9.72 10.95 20.07
CA CYS A 648 -9.69 9.52 20.37
C CYS A 648 -10.65 8.73 19.48
N PHE A 649 -11.90 9.19 19.39
CA PHE A 649 -12.91 8.51 18.59
C PHE A 649 -12.65 8.61 17.09
N ARG A 650 -11.95 9.65 16.63
CA ARG A 650 -11.53 9.77 15.23
C ARG A 650 -10.49 8.69 14.89
N SER A 651 -9.38 8.64 15.63
CA SER A 651 -8.24 7.79 15.28
C SER A 651 -8.54 6.29 15.45
N ILE A 652 -9.38 5.90 16.42
CA ILE A 652 -9.78 4.50 16.62
C ILE A 652 -10.51 3.91 15.40
N ARG A 653 -11.14 4.75 14.57
CA ARG A 653 -11.86 4.32 13.36
C ARG A 653 -10.95 3.86 12.23
N PHE A 654 -9.64 4.05 12.34
CA PHE A 654 -8.65 3.44 11.46
C PHE A 654 -8.47 1.93 11.74
N GLY A 655 -8.94 1.45 12.89
CA GLY A 655 -8.88 0.04 13.29
C GLY A 655 -7.76 -0.24 14.30
N LEU A 656 -7.88 -1.36 15.02
CA LEU A 656 -6.90 -1.76 16.05
C LEU A 656 -5.68 -2.51 15.51
N GLU A 657 -5.70 -2.87 14.22
CA GLU A 657 -4.53 -3.40 13.52
C GLU A 657 -3.55 -2.29 13.10
N GLU A 658 -4.03 -1.04 13.05
CA GLU A 658 -3.21 0.15 12.76
C GLU A 658 -2.61 0.71 14.05
N ALA A 659 -1.35 1.18 13.99
CA ALA A 659 -0.58 1.60 15.16
C ALA A 659 -1.22 2.77 15.91
N HIS A 660 -1.68 3.82 15.21
CA HIS A 660 -2.34 4.97 15.83
C HIS A 660 -3.68 4.56 16.44
N GLY A 661 -4.51 3.79 15.72
CA GLY A 661 -5.79 3.30 16.25
C GLY A 661 -5.63 2.45 17.52
N LYS A 662 -4.61 1.58 17.53
CA LYS A 662 -4.25 0.74 18.69
C LYS A 662 -3.72 1.58 19.87
N GLY A 663 -2.80 2.51 19.59
CA GLY A 663 -2.26 3.44 20.58
C GLY A 663 -3.34 4.34 21.17
N GLN A 664 -4.28 4.81 20.36
CA GLN A 664 -5.40 5.64 20.80
C GLN A 664 -6.38 4.88 21.70
N ALA A 665 -6.67 3.61 21.41
CA ALA A 665 -7.50 2.77 22.27
C ALA A 665 -6.87 2.58 23.66
N LEU A 666 -5.54 2.34 23.72
CA LEU A 666 -4.78 2.31 24.97
C LEU A 666 -4.96 3.61 25.76
N GLN A 667 -4.73 4.75 25.12
CA GLN A 667 -4.81 6.06 25.77
C GLN A 667 -6.22 6.34 26.29
N PHE A 668 -7.25 6.16 25.46
CA PHE A 668 -8.64 6.36 25.87
C PHE A 668 -9.00 5.49 27.09
N ASN A 669 -8.71 4.19 27.03
CA ASN A 669 -9.06 3.27 28.10
C ASN A 669 -8.30 3.57 29.40
N TRP A 670 -7.05 4.00 29.32
CA TRP A 670 -6.30 4.43 30.50
C TRP A 670 -6.92 5.67 31.16
N LEU A 671 -7.22 6.71 30.37
CA LEU A 671 -7.82 7.94 30.88
C LEU A 671 -9.23 7.69 31.42
N TYR A 672 -10.00 6.80 30.79
CA TYR A 672 -11.30 6.36 31.27
C TYR A 672 -11.20 5.64 32.63
N ASP A 673 -10.27 4.67 32.77
CA ASP A 673 -10.07 3.92 34.01
C ASP A 673 -9.61 4.80 35.18
N LYS A 674 -8.87 5.88 34.89
CA LYS A 674 -8.48 6.89 35.88
C LYS A 674 -9.60 7.87 36.20
N GLY A 675 -10.76 7.75 35.56
CA GLY A 675 -11.90 8.65 35.71
C GLY A 675 -11.69 10.03 35.10
N ALA A 676 -10.65 10.21 34.28
CA ALA A 676 -10.40 11.44 33.54
C ALA A 676 -11.35 11.59 32.35
N PHE A 677 -11.71 10.50 31.69
CA PHE A 677 -12.83 10.46 30.75
C PHE A 677 -14.04 9.80 31.42
N VAL A 678 -15.21 10.41 31.24
CA VAL A 678 -16.45 9.99 31.89
C VAL A 678 -17.50 9.72 30.83
N LEU A 679 -18.04 8.50 30.81
CA LEU A 679 -19.23 8.14 30.04
C LEU A 679 -20.47 8.42 30.88
N HIS A 680 -21.43 9.15 30.31
CA HIS A 680 -22.68 9.52 30.97
C HIS A 680 -23.84 8.63 30.50
N SER A 681 -24.96 8.69 31.22
CA SER A 681 -26.14 7.85 30.95
C SER A 681 -26.81 8.13 29.60
N ASP A 682 -26.58 9.30 29.00
CA ASP A 682 -27.02 9.65 27.65
C ASP A 682 -26.07 9.12 26.54
N GLY A 683 -25.04 8.38 26.94
CA GLY A 683 -24.00 7.84 26.08
C GLY A 683 -23.05 8.90 25.54
N LYS A 684 -22.99 10.11 26.12
CA LYS A 684 -22.00 11.14 25.79
C LYS A 684 -20.85 11.13 26.78
N PHE A 685 -19.76 11.79 26.41
CA PHE A 685 -18.51 11.84 27.14
C PHE A 685 -18.16 13.25 27.59
N SER A 686 -17.44 13.34 28.69
CA SER A 686 -16.79 14.57 29.17
C SER A 686 -15.42 14.27 29.75
N VAL A 687 -14.60 15.31 29.88
CA VAL A 687 -13.35 15.30 30.62
C VAL A 687 -13.59 15.76 32.06
N ASP A 688 -13.09 15.00 33.04
CA ASP A 688 -12.97 15.45 34.43
C ASP A 688 -11.64 16.21 34.59
N PHE A 689 -11.72 17.54 34.55
CA PHE A 689 -10.55 18.42 34.63
C PHE A 689 -9.78 18.30 35.95
N THR A 690 -10.38 17.72 37.00
CA THR A 690 -9.69 17.51 38.28
C THR A 690 -8.78 16.27 38.28
N LYS A 691 -8.92 15.39 37.28
CA LYS A 691 -8.19 14.11 37.18
C LYS A 691 -7.34 13.96 35.93
N VAL A 692 -7.65 14.71 34.87
CA VAL A 692 -7.03 14.51 33.55
C VAL A 692 -5.52 14.73 33.55
N GLU A 693 -5.01 15.72 34.28
CA GLU A 693 -3.57 16.00 34.33
C GLU A 693 -2.79 14.82 34.93
N ASP A 694 -3.23 14.28 36.07
CA ASP A 694 -2.61 13.14 36.72
C ASP A 694 -2.72 11.87 35.87
N ALA A 695 -3.85 11.67 35.20
CA ALA A 695 -4.06 10.54 34.30
C ALA A 695 -3.07 10.58 33.11
N VAL A 696 -2.91 11.75 32.48
CA VAL A 696 -1.96 11.98 31.39
C VAL A 696 -0.52 11.76 31.87
N GLU A 697 -0.11 12.37 32.99
CA GLU A 697 1.24 12.18 33.52
C GLU A 697 1.52 10.70 33.84
N SER A 698 0.55 10.00 34.42
CA SER A 698 0.71 8.59 34.79
C SER A 698 0.91 7.67 33.59
N LEU A 699 0.20 7.90 32.47
CA LEU A 699 0.39 7.12 31.25
C LEU A 699 1.70 7.48 30.54
N SER A 700 2.04 8.77 30.46
CA SER A 700 3.33 9.22 29.93
C SER A 700 4.49 8.54 30.67
N ARG A 701 4.45 8.50 32.00
CA ARG A 701 5.46 7.84 32.82
C ARG A 701 5.55 6.34 32.54
N GLU A 702 4.42 5.66 32.43
CA GLU A 702 4.36 4.21 32.17
C GLU A 702 5.02 3.88 30.82
N ILE A 703 4.57 4.55 29.75
CA ILE A 703 5.08 4.30 28.40
C ILE A 703 6.57 4.63 28.30
N LEU A 704 6.99 5.82 28.76
CA LEU A 704 8.40 6.23 28.74
C LEU A 704 9.27 5.25 29.54
N THR A 705 8.79 4.73 30.66
CA THR A 705 9.54 3.77 31.48
C THR A 705 9.68 2.41 30.78
N ILE A 706 8.63 1.93 30.12
CA ILE A 706 8.66 0.68 29.33
C ILE A 706 9.67 0.82 28.19
N GLN A 707 9.60 1.91 27.43
CA GLN A 707 10.53 2.20 26.34
C GLN A 707 11.98 2.32 26.83
N ALA A 708 12.22 3.08 27.90
CA ALA A 708 13.56 3.27 28.47
C ALA A 708 14.23 1.96 28.90
N LYS A 709 13.43 0.99 29.37
CA LYS A 709 13.92 -0.33 29.80
C LYS A 709 14.03 -1.33 28.65
N GLY A 710 13.46 -1.05 27.48
CA GLY A 710 13.28 -2.03 26.40
C GLY A 710 12.40 -3.21 26.84
N ASP A 711 11.39 -2.96 27.68
CA ASP A 711 10.61 -4.03 28.32
C ASP A 711 9.49 -4.53 27.40
N LYS A 712 9.83 -5.45 26.48
CA LYS A 712 8.88 -6.02 25.52
C LYS A 712 7.68 -6.69 26.19
N ALA A 713 7.88 -7.37 27.32
CA ALA A 713 6.81 -8.07 28.02
C ALA A 713 5.82 -7.07 28.64
N ALA A 714 6.31 -5.96 29.22
CA ALA A 714 5.45 -4.90 29.72
C ALA A 714 4.70 -4.18 28.59
N ALA A 715 5.36 -3.91 27.45
CA ALA A 715 4.71 -3.34 26.27
C ALA A 715 3.56 -4.23 25.76
N GLN A 716 3.81 -5.54 25.64
CA GLN A 716 2.80 -6.53 25.27
C GLN A 716 1.63 -6.52 26.27
N SER A 717 1.90 -6.59 27.57
CA SER A 717 0.88 -6.62 28.61
C SER A 717 0.02 -5.34 28.61
N LEU A 718 0.64 -4.17 28.41
CA LEU A 718 -0.06 -2.90 28.37
C LEU A 718 -1.00 -2.82 27.16
N LEU A 719 -0.50 -3.17 25.97
CA LEU A 719 -1.31 -3.17 24.75
C LEU A 719 -2.43 -4.23 24.80
N GLN A 720 -2.15 -5.46 25.23
CA GLN A 720 -3.17 -6.51 25.30
C GLN A 720 -4.29 -6.18 26.30
N SER A 721 -3.97 -5.52 27.42
CA SER A 721 -4.97 -5.18 28.43
C SER A 721 -5.78 -3.92 28.07
N ARG A 722 -5.20 -2.96 27.34
CA ARG A 722 -5.80 -1.63 27.15
C ARG A 722 -6.03 -1.22 25.70
N ALA A 723 -5.36 -1.78 24.71
CA ALA A 723 -5.61 -1.48 23.30
C ALA A 723 -6.74 -2.35 22.74
N THR A 724 -7.91 -2.30 23.38
CA THR A 724 -9.09 -3.09 23.00
C THR A 724 -10.32 -2.20 22.85
N LEU A 725 -11.27 -2.62 22.02
CA LEU A 725 -12.58 -1.97 21.94
C LEU A 725 -13.38 -2.32 23.20
N THR A 726 -13.31 -1.46 24.21
CA THR A 726 -14.11 -1.54 25.43
C THR A 726 -15.55 -1.09 25.17
N GLU A 727 -16.45 -1.35 26.11
CA GLU A 727 -17.85 -0.93 25.99
C GLU A 727 -18.02 0.58 25.75
N PRO A 728 -17.33 1.49 26.47
CA PRO A 728 -17.43 2.92 26.18
C PRO A 728 -17.00 3.28 24.75
N LEU A 729 -15.95 2.63 24.22
CA LEU A 729 -15.54 2.86 22.84
C LEU A 729 -16.59 2.37 21.83
N ARG A 730 -17.21 1.21 22.07
CA ARG A 730 -18.31 0.71 21.22
C ARG A 730 -19.48 1.70 21.17
N VAL A 731 -19.91 2.22 22.32
CA VAL A 731 -20.97 3.23 22.40
C VAL A 731 -20.65 4.46 21.56
N ALA A 732 -19.41 4.96 21.61
CA ALA A 732 -19.00 6.10 20.80
C ALA A 732 -19.01 5.78 19.30
N LEU A 733 -18.44 4.63 18.91
CA LEU A 733 -18.35 4.23 17.50
C LEU A 733 -19.73 3.97 16.87
N GLU A 734 -20.65 3.34 17.60
CA GLU A 734 -22.04 3.12 17.15
C GLU A 734 -22.77 4.44 16.87
N LYS A 735 -22.59 5.44 17.74
CA LYS A 735 -23.16 6.79 17.53
C LYS A 735 -22.58 7.45 16.28
N ILE A 736 -21.27 7.36 16.09
CA ILE A 736 -20.58 7.95 14.94
C ILE A 736 -21.01 7.27 13.63
N GLU A 737 -21.16 5.94 13.64
CA GLU A 737 -21.65 5.17 12.49
C GLU A 737 -23.11 5.53 12.16
N HIS A 738 -23.98 5.62 13.16
CA HIS A 738 -25.37 6.03 12.97
C HIS A 738 -25.49 7.44 12.37
N MET A 739 -24.61 8.36 12.77
CA MET A 739 -24.53 9.73 12.22
C MET A 739 -23.82 9.80 10.87
N GLN A 740 -23.29 8.68 10.36
CA GLN A 740 -22.54 8.58 9.10
C GLN A 740 -21.41 9.60 8.98
N VAL A 741 -20.70 9.87 10.08
CA VAL A 741 -19.56 10.79 10.03
C VAL A 741 -18.49 10.19 9.11
N PRO A 742 -17.89 10.95 8.18
CA PRO A 742 -16.80 10.46 7.33
C PRO A 742 -15.59 9.99 8.16
N VAL A 743 -14.86 8.98 7.69
CA VAL A 743 -13.59 8.51 8.29
C VAL A 743 -12.47 9.48 7.94
N ASP A 744 -12.39 9.90 6.68
CA ASP A 744 -11.40 10.86 6.21
C ASP A 744 -11.97 11.80 5.11
N ILE A 745 -11.11 12.55 4.42
CA ILE A 745 -11.42 13.47 3.34
C ILE A 745 -10.89 12.96 2.00
N SER A 746 -11.50 13.41 0.91
CA SER A 746 -11.03 13.25 -0.47
C SER A 746 -10.81 14.64 -1.08
N PRO A 747 -9.56 15.11 -1.16
CA PRO A 747 -9.25 16.45 -1.68
C PRO A 747 -9.66 16.64 -3.15
N LYS A 748 -10.07 17.86 -3.47
CA LYS A 748 -10.35 18.37 -4.82
C LYS A 748 -9.51 19.62 -5.04
N PHE A 749 -8.58 19.57 -5.98
CA PHE A 749 -7.60 20.63 -6.23
C PHE A 749 -8.04 21.56 -7.38
N GLY A 750 -9.08 22.36 -7.12
CA GLY A 750 -9.66 23.26 -8.13
C GLY A 750 -8.65 24.27 -8.69
N THR A 751 -7.87 24.91 -7.83
CA THR A 751 -6.84 25.89 -8.21
C THR A 751 -5.74 25.26 -9.06
N ALA A 752 -5.18 24.13 -8.64
CA ALA A 752 -4.15 23.41 -9.41
C ALA A 752 -4.67 22.97 -10.78
N ASN A 753 -5.90 22.43 -10.86
CA ASN A 753 -6.52 22.01 -12.12
C ASN A 753 -6.71 23.19 -13.10
N LYS A 754 -7.06 24.38 -12.61
CA LYS A 754 -7.16 25.59 -13.45
C LYS A 754 -5.80 26.01 -13.98
N LEU A 755 -4.74 25.95 -13.15
CA LEU A 755 -3.38 26.26 -13.59
C LEU A 755 -2.89 25.25 -14.64
N LEU A 756 -3.20 23.97 -14.48
CA LEU A 756 -2.86 22.93 -15.44
C LEU A 756 -3.65 23.03 -16.76
N GLY A 757 -4.85 23.61 -16.75
CA GLY A 757 -5.68 23.81 -17.95
C GLY A 757 -5.41 25.10 -18.73
N ASN A 758 -4.70 26.06 -18.13
CA ASN A 758 -4.37 27.37 -18.73
C ASN A 758 -2.94 27.43 -19.30
N ILE A 759 -2.16 26.34 -19.21
CA ILE A 759 -0.78 26.14 -19.68
C ILE A 759 -0.73 24.83 -20.47
#